data_AF-A0A2V9T5Q3-F1
#
_entry.id   AF-A0A2V9T5Q3-F1
#
_cell.length_a   1.000
_cell.length_b   1.000
_cell.length_c   1.000
_cell.angle_alpha   90.00
_cell.angle_beta   90.00
_cell.angle_gamma   90.00
#
_symmetry.space_group_name_H-M   'P 1'
#
loop_
_entity.id
_entity.type
_entity.pdbx_description
1 polymer ?
#
loop_
_entity_poly.entity_id
_entity_poly.type
_entity_poly.pdbx_seq_one_letter_code
_entity_poly.pdbx_strand_id
1 'polypeptide(L)'
;MIVNKAWIPLLALALVLFLIPSASATERLCDVSFEDCRAPLLKLIQNENQEIDTAFWFMDDTTISNALIAAKNRGVIVRMLVDPRADEGHPTNTSILNTLASDGFQMRQRVANGILHWKMMLFSGQGVVQFSGANYTASELKPFTPYVNYTDEAIYFSDDAIVVNSFRTKYDDWWTNTPLASFTDFANTSGITLTRAYPTYPIDPEMDFLPTNVAKNNYGTRSQAAINAETKQLDVDMFRITNADITDTTIKAFTQGNLPIRLIVDSSEYRNPARVWDSYNVDRLFMAGIPIKITKHQGQNHEKSLLLYGQAMTVFGSSNWTLPSFNIQQEHNYFPCAAQLAAYTSKGCFYVSPTKPWFFQWFQNQFERRWNSNAEYKAFIPLPPSPPTYKNPVNGATSTATTVTLTWEGGPWAQQYDIYFGTATNPLLISSNVITGQPEDPSGPLTPETFKVSGLAPGTTYYWKVVSKTMANLSATANSPSVWSFTTAGTAPGSGATVASITPTSGPSSGGTPVTITGTNFVSGSAVVSFGFAAASNVKFVTSTTITANTPPHVPAITGVTVVNGANTATLPTAFTFSPPMPPPSTAPKLNLVSPATGSPTGGDSVIITGSNLRPGLKVTFGGVPVTVNSSGQVSINATTPAGNLGLVDVVVTNTDGQTFTLKGGFTYANPPEPPTVTSVSPASGSLKGGTTVTISGTGFNKGAVVTFGGSMATTIVVINSTTILAATPAHPVGTADVVVTNIDPATGVIDSGSGGNTLSGGYTYTTAPPPTISAVSPNTGTASGGTQITITGTNFVFGAKVFLGGQQATVQTITGSYIYATTPAAPNGLGAADVMVVNPDGQSSTLSGGYTYQ
;
A
#
# COMPACT_ATOMS: atom_id res chain seq x y z
N MET A 1 5.75 -20.24 -81.95
CA MET A 1 7.20 -20.52 -82.08
C MET A 1 7.95 -19.35 -81.47
N ILE A 2 8.70 -19.63 -80.41
CA ILE A 2 9.48 -18.68 -79.62
C ILE A 2 10.87 -18.58 -80.22
N VAL A 3 11.37 -17.36 -80.48
CA VAL A 3 12.79 -16.99 -80.41
C VAL A 3 12.88 -15.47 -80.14
N ASN A 4 13.43 -15.04 -78.99
CA ASN A 4 14.75 -14.39 -78.93
C ASN A 4 15.20 -13.97 -77.50
N LYS A 5 16.50 -14.22 -77.28
CA LYS A 5 17.53 -13.73 -76.32
C LYS A 5 17.27 -12.35 -75.67
N ALA A 6 17.76 -11.95 -74.49
CA ALA A 6 18.79 -12.41 -73.52
C ALA A 6 18.68 -11.56 -72.21
N TRP A 7 19.65 -11.72 -71.28
CA TRP A 7 20.23 -10.76 -70.30
C TRP A 7 20.17 -11.16 -68.80
N ILE A 8 21.36 -11.55 -68.29
CA ILE A 8 22.06 -11.38 -66.98
C ILE A 8 21.25 -11.00 -65.71
N PRO A 9 21.55 -11.61 -64.54
CA PRO A 9 21.95 -10.83 -63.34
C PRO A 9 23.20 -11.45 -62.64
N LEU A 10 24.30 -10.72 -62.43
CA LEU A 10 24.64 -9.84 -61.28
C LEU A 10 24.49 -10.52 -59.90
N LEU A 11 25.63 -10.96 -59.36
CA LEU A 11 25.85 -11.35 -57.97
C LEU A 11 25.56 -10.16 -57.04
N ALA A 12 24.62 -10.33 -56.10
CA ALA A 12 24.52 -9.50 -54.91
C ALA A 12 25.03 -10.32 -53.71
N LEU A 13 26.15 -9.87 -53.15
CA LEU A 13 26.77 -10.39 -51.94
C LEU A 13 25.90 -9.98 -50.73
N ALA A 14 25.11 -10.91 -50.19
CA ALA A 14 24.33 -10.66 -48.98
C ALA A 14 25.25 -10.78 -47.75
N LEU A 15 25.64 -9.64 -47.20
CA LEU A 15 26.29 -9.52 -45.90
C LEU A 15 25.24 -9.84 -44.81
N VAL A 16 25.23 -11.08 -44.32
CA VAL A 16 24.37 -11.47 -43.18
C VAL A 16 25.01 -10.92 -41.90
N LEU A 17 24.57 -9.72 -41.52
CA LEU A 17 24.73 -9.20 -40.15
C LEU A 17 23.95 -10.12 -39.21
N PHE A 18 24.67 -10.85 -38.37
CA PHE A 18 24.10 -11.52 -37.20
C PHE A 18 23.61 -10.44 -36.23
N LEU A 19 22.34 -10.04 -36.36
CA LEU A 19 21.60 -9.44 -35.26
C LEU A 19 21.32 -10.56 -34.25
N ILE A 20 22.16 -10.63 -33.22
CA ILE A 20 21.79 -11.32 -31.99
C ILE A 20 20.57 -10.55 -31.45
N PRO A 21 19.39 -11.18 -31.29
CA PRO A 21 18.33 -10.51 -30.56
C PRO A 21 18.81 -10.39 -29.12
N SER A 22 19.11 -9.16 -28.71
CA SER A 22 19.10 -8.83 -27.29
C SER A 22 17.74 -9.28 -26.76
N ALA A 23 17.75 -10.14 -25.74
CA ALA A 23 16.53 -10.49 -25.04
C ALA A 23 15.99 -9.20 -24.41
N SER A 24 15.10 -8.51 -25.13
CA SER A 24 14.37 -7.34 -24.64
C SER A 24 13.61 -7.79 -23.41
N ALA A 25 13.91 -7.14 -22.28
CA ALA A 25 13.14 -7.33 -21.07
C ALA A 25 11.78 -6.67 -21.31
N THR A 26 10.75 -7.52 -21.41
CA THR A 26 9.35 -7.11 -21.44
C THR A 26 9.02 -6.32 -20.18
N GLU A 27 8.21 -5.26 -20.29
CA GLU A 27 7.66 -4.54 -19.15
C GLU A 27 7.17 -5.51 -18.05
N ARG A 28 7.47 -5.20 -16.78
CA ARG A 28 7.13 -6.08 -15.66
C ARG A 28 6.90 -5.30 -14.37
N LEU A 29 5.85 -5.70 -13.65
CA LEU A 29 5.67 -5.40 -12.23
C LEU A 29 6.21 -6.56 -11.38
N CYS A 30 6.94 -6.23 -10.32
CA CYS A 30 7.47 -7.16 -9.35
C CYS A 30 6.80 -6.94 -7.98
N ASP A 31 6.42 -8.02 -7.32
CA ASP A 31 5.71 -8.02 -6.03
C ASP A 31 6.64 -8.40 -4.89
N VAL A 32 6.93 -7.42 -4.04
CA VAL A 32 7.86 -7.57 -2.90
C VAL A 32 7.32 -8.51 -1.82
N SER A 33 6.02 -8.86 -1.85
CA SER A 33 5.46 -9.80 -0.88
C SER A 33 6.01 -11.22 -0.99
N PHE A 34 6.55 -11.61 -2.15
CA PHE A 34 7.13 -12.95 -2.33
C PHE A 34 8.32 -13.02 -3.30
N GLU A 35 8.58 -11.99 -4.10
CA GLU A 35 9.67 -11.98 -5.08
C GLU A 35 10.87 -11.14 -4.61
N ASP A 36 12.08 -11.53 -5.03
CA ASP A 36 13.27 -10.67 -4.92
C ASP A 36 13.30 -9.68 -6.10
N CYS A 37 12.68 -8.52 -5.93
CA CYS A 37 12.63 -7.44 -6.92
C CYS A 37 13.96 -6.68 -7.08
N ARG A 38 14.90 -6.88 -6.15
CA ARG A 38 16.27 -6.37 -6.29
C ARG A 38 17.05 -7.15 -7.35
N ALA A 39 16.81 -8.44 -7.53
CA ALA A 39 17.55 -9.25 -8.50
C ALA A 39 17.42 -8.75 -9.96
N PRO A 40 16.22 -8.42 -10.49
CA PRO A 40 16.08 -7.79 -11.81
C PRO A 40 16.81 -6.45 -11.92
N LEU A 41 16.76 -5.61 -10.88
CA LEU A 41 17.46 -4.32 -10.84
C LEU A 41 18.98 -4.51 -10.92
N LEU A 42 19.55 -5.44 -10.14
CA LEU A 42 20.98 -5.76 -10.18
C LEU A 42 21.41 -6.27 -11.56
N LYS A 43 20.55 -7.06 -12.23
CA LYS A 43 20.81 -7.54 -13.59
C LYS A 43 20.86 -6.40 -14.61
N LEU A 44 19.97 -5.41 -14.49
CA LEU A 44 20.02 -4.21 -15.32
C LEU A 44 21.30 -3.40 -15.08
N ILE A 45 21.73 -3.23 -13.82
CA ILE A 45 23.00 -2.56 -13.49
C ILE A 45 24.21 -3.32 -14.06
N GLN A 46 24.20 -4.65 -14.00
CA GLN A 46 25.29 -5.49 -14.51
C GLN A 46 25.38 -5.47 -16.05
N ASN A 47 24.24 -5.38 -16.73
CA ASN A 47 24.18 -5.42 -18.19
C ASN A 47 24.28 -4.05 -18.87
N GLU A 48 24.12 -2.96 -18.11
CA GLU A 48 24.28 -1.62 -18.66
C GLU A 48 25.71 -1.38 -19.13
N ASN A 49 25.84 -0.72 -20.28
CA ASN A 49 27.12 -0.45 -20.94
C ASN A 49 27.28 1.01 -21.40
N GLN A 50 26.28 1.87 -21.18
CA GLN A 50 26.35 3.29 -21.50
C GLN A 50 26.23 4.16 -20.26
N GLU A 51 25.01 4.36 -19.76
CA GLU A 51 24.72 5.34 -18.71
C GLU A 51 23.58 4.88 -17.80
N ILE A 52 23.75 5.13 -16.49
CA ILE A 52 22.76 4.92 -15.45
C ILE A 52 22.45 6.27 -14.79
N ASP A 53 21.19 6.65 -14.82
CA ASP A 53 20.67 7.81 -14.10
C ASP A 53 19.81 7.36 -12.94
N THR A 54 20.10 7.82 -11.74
CA THR A 54 19.32 7.41 -10.56
C THR A 54 19.00 8.57 -9.64
N ALA A 55 17.79 8.53 -9.09
CA ALA A 55 17.32 9.49 -8.11
C ALA A 55 16.62 8.77 -6.95
N PHE A 56 16.96 9.13 -5.71
CA PHE A 56 16.42 8.50 -4.52
C PHE A 56 16.38 9.40 -3.29
N TRP A 57 15.43 9.11 -2.39
CA TRP A 57 15.41 9.67 -1.03
C TRP A 57 16.57 9.11 -0.21
N PHE A 58 16.64 7.77 -0.04
CA PHE A 58 17.80 7.09 0.56
C PHE A 58 18.06 5.71 -0.05
N MET A 59 19.28 5.21 0.18
CA MET A 59 19.74 3.86 -0.14
C MET A 59 20.45 3.27 1.08
N ASP A 60 19.99 2.12 1.54
CA ASP A 60 20.63 1.37 2.63
C ASP A 60 21.09 -0.04 2.19
N ASP A 61 20.83 -0.45 0.94
CA ASP A 61 21.32 -1.73 0.40
C ASP A 61 22.68 -1.56 -0.29
N THR A 62 23.74 -1.97 0.42
CA THR A 62 25.11 -1.92 -0.09
C THR A 62 25.32 -2.78 -1.35
N THR A 63 24.50 -3.81 -1.57
CA THR A 63 24.55 -4.64 -2.79
C THR A 63 24.31 -3.81 -4.04
N ILE A 64 23.39 -2.85 -3.97
CA ILE A 64 23.07 -1.94 -5.08
C ILE A 64 24.22 -0.96 -5.29
N SER A 65 24.71 -0.32 -4.22
CA SER A 65 25.85 0.60 -4.31
C SER A 65 27.12 -0.07 -4.87
N ASN A 66 27.41 -1.31 -4.48
CA ASN A 66 28.53 -2.10 -4.99
C ASN A 66 28.35 -2.45 -6.47
N ALA A 67 27.11 -2.76 -6.89
CA ALA A 67 26.82 -3.02 -8.30
C ALA A 67 27.01 -1.76 -9.16
N LEU A 68 26.64 -0.58 -8.64
CA LEU A 68 26.88 0.71 -9.30
C LEU A 68 28.38 1.01 -9.40
N ILE A 69 29.16 0.79 -8.34
CA ILE A 69 30.64 0.90 -8.36
C ILE A 69 31.22 -0.03 -9.43
N ALA A 70 30.76 -1.28 -9.47
CA ALA A 70 31.18 -2.23 -10.50
C ALA A 70 30.80 -1.76 -11.92
N ALA A 71 29.63 -1.14 -12.11
CA ALA A 71 29.23 -0.57 -13.40
C ALA A 71 30.14 0.58 -13.83
N LYS A 72 30.41 1.52 -12.93
CA LYS A 72 31.34 2.62 -13.16
C LYS A 72 32.74 2.12 -13.52
N ASN A 73 33.24 1.10 -12.82
CA ASN A 73 34.55 0.49 -13.10
C ASN A 73 34.60 -0.23 -14.47
N ARG A 74 33.46 -0.59 -15.06
CA ARG A 74 33.36 -1.08 -16.45
C ARG A 74 33.29 0.04 -17.48
N GLY A 75 33.26 1.31 -17.05
CA GLY A 75 33.16 2.48 -17.94
C GLY A 75 31.74 3.02 -18.14
N VAL A 76 30.74 2.52 -17.40
CA VAL A 76 29.37 3.06 -17.44
C VAL A 76 29.34 4.42 -16.74
N ILE A 77 28.73 5.42 -17.37
CA ILE A 77 28.50 6.73 -16.74
C ILE A 77 27.40 6.57 -15.69
N VAL A 78 27.60 7.08 -14.48
CA VAL A 78 26.56 7.06 -13.45
C VAL A 78 26.35 8.47 -12.90
N ARG A 79 25.16 9.04 -13.12
CA ARG A 79 24.74 10.32 -12.57
C ARG A 79 23.73 10.07 -11.45
N MET A 80 23.82 10.86 -10.38
CA MET A 80 22.95 10.68 -9.21
C MET A 80 22.32 11.99 -8.76
N LEU A 81 21.01 11.97 -8.57
CA LEU A 81 20.28 12.97 -7.77
C LEU A 81 19.99 12.35 -6.40
N VAL A 82 20.44 13.01 -5.33
CA VAL A 82 20.32 12.49 -3.95
C VAL A 82 19.74 13.54 -3.01
N ASP A 83 19.34 13.12 -1.81
CA ASP A 83 18.91 14.03 -0.77
C ASP A 83 19.48 13.61 0.59
N PRO A 84 20.63 14.18 1.00
CA PRO A 84 21.32 13.78 2.23
C PRO A 84 20.54 14.16 3.49
N ARG A 85 19.41 14.86 3.39
CA ARG A 85 18.52 15.10 4.54
C ARG A 85 17.86 13.80 5.03
N ALA A 86 17.85 12.74 4.22
CA ALA A 86 17.35 11.42 4.63
C ALA A 86 18.24 10.73 5.67
N ASP A 87 19.49 11.18 5.82
CA ASP A 87 20.47 10.63 6.76
C ASP A 87 19.97 10.67 8.21
N GLU A 88 19.10 11.63 8.53
CA GLU A 88 18.34 11.68 9.78
C GLU A 88 17.31 10.52 9.81
N GLY A 89 17.78 9.35 10.25
CA GLY A 89 17.00 8.11 10.32
C GLY A 89 17.59 6.95 9.50
N HIS A 90 18.47 7.24 8.54
CA HIS A 90 19.10 6.26 7.65
C HIS A 90 20.63 6.43 7.60
N PRO A 91 21.36 6.09 8.68
CA PRO A 91 22.81 6.34 8.75
C PRO A 91 23.64 5.52 7.75
N THR A 92 23.11 4.38 7.25
CA THR A 92 23.76 3.59 6.21
C THR A 92 23.81 4.38 4.88
N ASN A 93 22.78 5.17 4.58
CA ASN A 93 22.77 6.10 3.45
C ASN A 93 23.96 7.05 3.47
N THR A 94 24.25 7.70 4.61
CA THR A 94 25.43 8.57 4.74
C THR A 94 26.72 7.86 4.34
N SER A 95 26.91 6.63 4.82
CA SER A 95 28.09 5.82 4.51
C SER A 95 28.17 5.47 3.03
N ILE A 96 27.04 5.12 2.41
CA ILE A 96 26.96 4.81 0.98
C ILE A 96 27.25 6.06 0.14
N LEU A 97 26.63 7.20 0.43
CA LEU A 97 26.85 8.45 -0.30
C LEU A 97 28.31 8.90 -0.20
N ASN A 98 28.93 8.81 0.98
CA ASN A 98 30.36 9.13 1.15
C ASN A 98 31.26 8.19 0.35
N THR A 99 30.94 6.90 0.32
CA THR A 99 31.71 5.90 -0.45
C THR A 99 31.61 6.20 -1.95
N LEU A 100 30.40 6.43 -2.47
CA LEU A 100 30.17 6.79 -3.87
C LEU A 100 30.86 8.11 -4.24
N ALA A 101 30.78 9.13 -3.39
CA ALA A 101 31.48 10.39 -3.60
C ALA A 101 33.00 10.20 -3.69
N SER A 102 33.58 9.41 -2.76
CA SER A 102 35.02 9.10 -2.75
C SER A 102 35.47 8.27 -3.94
N ASP A 103 34.58 7.42 -4.46
CA ASP A 103 34.83 6.62 -5.66
C ASP A 103 34.65 7.43 -6.95
N GLY A 104 34.33 8.73 -6.88
CA GLY A 104 34.31 9.62 -8.05
C GLY A 104 32.97 9.67 -8.79
N PHE A 105 31.86 9.29 -8.15
CA PHE A 105 30.53 9.42 -8.76
C PHE A 105 30.10 10.87 -8.91
N GLN A 106 29.41 11.18 -10.01
CA GLN A 106 28.83 12.51 -10.25
C GLN A 106 27.48 12.62 -9.55
N MET A 107 27.39 13.47 -8.54
CA MET A 107 26.24 13.53 -7.64
C MET A 107 25.80 14.98 -7.42
N ARG A 108 24.49 15.21 -7.50
CA ARG A 108 23.86 16.47 -7.09
C ARG A 108 22.88 16.21 -5.96
N GLN A 109 22.83 17.13 -5.00
CA GLN A 109 21.95 17.05 -3.83
C GLN A 109 20.78 18.02 -3.93
N ARG A 110 19.61 17.59 -3.47
CA ARG A 110 18.43 18.45 -3.35
C ARG A 110 18.61 19.47 -2.23
N VAL A 111 18.24 20.72 -2.50
CA VAL A 111 18.25 21.84 -1.53
C VAL A 111 16.92 22.57 -1.40
N ALA A 112 15.97 22.33 -2.32
CA ALA A 112 14.62 22.89 -2.24
C ALA A 112 13.82 22.33 -1.06
N ASN A 113 12.77 23.06 -0.65
CA ASN A 113 11.76 22.59 0.30
C ASN A 113 11.11 21.27 -0.15
N GLY A 114 10.71 20.41 0.79
CA GLY A 114 10.28 19.04 0.47
C GLY A 114 11.47 18.14 0.09
N ILE A 115 11.19 16.86 -0.13
CA ILE A 115 12.21 15.82 -0.31
C ILE A 115 12.31 15.36 -1.76
N LEU A 116 13.45 14.75 -2.13
CA LEU A 116 13.58 13.97 -3.36
C LEU A 116 12.89 12.63 -3.15
N HIS A 117 11.61 12.54 -3.50
CA HIS A 117 10.81 11.34 -3.23
C HIS A 117 10.71 10.38 -4.43
N TRP A 118 11.50 10.62 -5.47
CA TRP A 118 11.73 9.66 -6.55
C TRP A 118 12.46 8.43 -6.07
N LYS A 119 12.17 7.27 -6.67
CA LYS A 119 13.00 6.08 -6.57
C LYS A 119 13.03 5.42 -7.92
N MET A 120 13.98 5.89 -8.72
CA MET A 120 14.11 5.46 -10.10
C MET A 120 15.55 5.23 -10.51
N MET A 121 15.71 4.33 -11.46
CA MET A 121 16.96 4.06 -12.15
C MET A 121 16.67 3.87 -13.65
N LEU A 122 17.27 4.71 -14.47
CA LEU A 122 17.14 4.72 -15.91
C LEU A 122 18.43 4.18 -16.53
N PHE A 123 18.28 3.20 -17.41
CA PHE A 123 19.34 2.43 -18.06
C PHE A 123 19.39 2.82 -19.53
N SER A 124 20.30 3.72 -19.90
CA SER A 124 20.30 4.39 -21.21
C SER A 124 20.49 3.41 -22.37
N GLY A 125 21.52 2.55 -22.31
CA GLY A 125 21.86 1.61 -23.37
C GLY A 125 20.83 0.48 -23.52
N GLN A 126 20.16 0.13 -22.42
CA GLN A 126 19.07 -0.85 -22.44
C GLN A 126 17.71 -0.25 -22.79
N GLY A 127 17.53 1.06 -22.68
CA GLY A 127 16.23 1.71 -22.92
C GLY A 127 15.17 1.34 -21.88
N VAL A 128 15.56 1.13 -20.63
CA VAL A 128 14.66 0.68 -19.55
C VAL A 128 14.67 1.68 -18.40
N VAL A 129 13.52 1.91 -17.77
CA VAL A 129 13.43 2.61 -16.48
C VAL A 129 12.80 1.70 -15.43
N GLN A 130 13.42 1.66 -14.26
CA GLN A 130 12.79 1.16 -13.04
C GLN A 130 12.26 2.36 -12.24
N PHE A 131 11.02 2.29 -11.75
CA PHE A 131 10.48 3.27 -10.81
C PHE A 131 9.39 2.69 -9.90
N SER A 132 9.25 3.24 -8.68
CA SER A 132 8.29 2.77 -7.67
C SER A 132 8.14 3.72 -6.47
N GLY A 133 7.34 3.34 -5.47
CA GLY A 133 7.33 3.97 -4.15
C GLY A 133 8.54 3.59 -3.27
N ALA A 134 9.16 2.45 -3.58
CA ALA A 134 10.20 1.78 -2.79
C ALA A 134 11.57 2.47 -2.80
N ASN A 135 12.14 2.75 -1.62
CA ASN A 135 13.54 3.14 -1.41
C ASN A 135 14.50 1.98 -1.75
N TYR A 136 15.79 2.30 -1.96
CA TYR A 136 16.82 1.31 -2.27
C TYR A 136 17.31 0.59 -1.00
N THR A 137 16.40 -0.15 -0.39
CA THR A 137 16.63 -0.95 0.81
C THR A 137 16.32 -2.42 0.53
N ALA A 138 16.93 -3.31 1.30
CA ALA A 138 16.64 -4.73 1.16
C ALA A 138 15.16 -5.05 1.51
N SER A 139 14.57 -4.37 2.49
CA SER A 139 13.21 -4.64 2.98
C SER A 139 12.10 -4.14 2.06
N GLU A 140 12.39 -3.15 1.20
CA GLU A 140 11.43 -2.60 0.23
C GLU A 140 11.60 -3.19 -1.18
N LEU A 141 12.65 -3.99 -1.41
CA LEU A 141 12.90 -4.63 -2.70
C LEU A 141 12.81 -6.16 -2.66
N LYS A 142 12.68 -6.78 -1.49
CA LYS A 142 12.43 -8.21 -1.34
C LYS A 142 11.83 -8.54 0.03
N PRO A 143 11.14 -9.67 0.19
CA PRO A 143 10.64 -10.09 1.49
C PRO A 143 11.80 -10.60 2.37
N PHE A 144 11.70 -10.38 3.69
CA PHE A 144 12.49 -11.16 4.66
C PHE A 144 11.94 -12.57 4.79
N THR A 145 10.62 -12.69 4.79
CA THR A 145 9.89 -13.96 4.74
C THR A 145 8.63 -13.73 3.90
N PRO A 146 8.46 -14.43 2.76
CA PRO A 146 7.30 -14.24 1.89
C PRO A 146 5.99 -14.23 2.66
N TYR A 147 5.15 -13.23 2.38
CA TYR A 147 3.81 -13.02 2.97
C TYR A 147 3.74 -12.89 4.50
N VAL A 148 4.89 -12.87 5.20
CA VAL A 148 4.94 -12.77 6.66
C VAL A 148 5.67 -11.52 7.10
N ASN A 149 6.81 -11.24 6.48
CA ASN A 149 7.65 -10.09 6.79
C ASN A 149 8.21 -9.51 5.50
N TYR A 150 7.54 -8.48 5.02
CA TYR A 150 7.81 -7.80 3.76
C TYR A 150 7.16 -6.42 3.82
N THR A 151 7.62 -5.51 2.97
CA THR A 151 6.98 -4.20 2.78
C THR A 151 6.06 -4.28 1.56
N ASP A 152 4.81 -3.84 1.68
CA ASP A 152 3.94 -3.73 0.49
C ASP A 152 4.53 -2.70 -0.45
N GLU A 153 4.99 -3.17 -1.60
CA GLU A 153 5.52 -2.36 -2.68
C GLU A 153 5.37 -3.11 -4.00
N ALA A 154 5.27 -2.33 -5.07
CA ALA A 154 5.33 -2.82 -6.43
C ALA A 154 6.51 -2.15 -7.14
N ILE A 155 7.38 -2.93 -7.77
CA ILE A 155 8.53 -2.40 -8.51
C ILE A 155 8.25 -2.53 -10.00
N TYR A 156 8.17 -1.39 -10.70
CA TYR A 156 7.87 -1.37 -12.12
C TYR A 156 9.14 -1.20 -12.95
N PHE A 157 9.36 -2.11 -13.88
CA PHE A 157 10.38 -2.04 -14.91
C PHE A 157 9.70 -1.87 -16.27
N SER A 158 10.04 -0.80 -16.98
CA SER A 158 9.38 -0.43 -18.23
C SER A 158 10.43 -0.18 -19.33
N ASP A 159 10.28 -0.86 -20.46
CA ASP A 159 10.95 -0.56 -21.72
C ASP A 159 10.06 0.24 -22.69
N ASP A 160 8.85 0.62 -22.25
CA ASP A 160 7.97 1.52 -23.01
C ASP A 160 8.67 2.85 -23.24
N ALA A 161 8.97 3.13 -24.50
CA ALA A 161 9.68 4.31 -24.94
C ALA A 161 9.01 5.60 -24.46
N ILE A 162 7.69 5.65 -24.34
CA ILE A 162 6.96 6.85 -23.89
C ILE A 162 7.24 7.14 -22.42
N VAL A 163 7.19 6.11 -21.57
CA VAL A 163 7.50 6.20 -20.13
C VAL A 163 8.99 6.53 -19.94
N VAL A 164 9.87 5.79 -20.62
CA VAL A 164 11.33 5.97 -20.58
C VAL A 164 11.72 7.40 -21.00
N ASN A 165 11.15 7.89 -22.10
CA ASN A 165 11.45 9.23 -22.62
C ASN A 165 10.93 10.35 -21.71
N SER A 166 9.82 10.12 -21.02
CA SER A 166 9.31 11.06 -20.02
C SER A 166 10.28 11.20 -18.84
N PHE A 167 10.82 10.09 -18.35
CA PHE A 167 11.88 10.09 -17.32
C PHE A 167 13.19 10.69 -17.83
N ARG A 168 13.63 10.37 -19.05
CA ARG A 168 14.81 11.01 -19.69
C ARG A 168 14.69 12.53 -19.65
N THR A 169 13.54 13.05 -20.09
CA THR A 169 13.31 14.50 -20.09
C THR A 169 13.35 15.08 -18.68
N LYS A 170 12.65 14.48 -17.72
CA LYS A 170 12.57 15.03 -16.36
C LYS A 170 13.82 14.88 -15.53
N TYR A 171 14.53 13.77 -15.67
CA TYR A 171 15.81 13.59 -15.02
C TYR A 171 16.80 14.66 -15.50
N ASP A 172 16.91 14.88 -16.81
CA ASP A 172 17.79 15.91 -17.35
C ASP A 172 17.36 17.35 -17.00
N ASP A 173 16.05 17.65 -16.96
CA ASP A 173 15.54 18.95 -16.49
C ASP A 173 16.08 19.30 -15.10
N TRP A 174 16.17 18.30 -14.22
CA TRP A 174 16.70 18.46 -12.87
C TRP A 174 18.21 18.39 -12.80
N TRP A 175 18.83 17.49 -13.58
CA TRP A 175 20.28 17.37 -13.69
C TRP A 175 20.94 18.65 -14.20
N THR A 176 20.31 19.38 -15.12
CA THR A 176 20.87 20.63 -15.68
C THR A 176 20.34 21.89 -14.99
N ASN A 177 19.53 21.77 -13.94
CA ASN A 177 18.91 22.94 -13.30
C ASN A 177 19.97 23.88 -12.67
N THR A 178 20.15 25.07 -13.25
CA THR A 178 21.07 26.13 -12.81
C THR A 178 20.47 27.53 -13.07
N PRO A 179 20.57 28.52 -12.14
CA PRO A 179 21.22 28.45 -10.82
C PRO A 179 20.36 27.70 -9.78
N LEU A 180 21.00 27.34 -8.65
CA LEU A 180 20.67 26.36 -7.60
C LEU A 180 19.27 26.40 -6.92
N ALA A 181 18.17 26.56 -7.65
CA ALA A 181 16.83 26.67 -7.05
C ALA A 181 16.33 25.33 -6.46
N SER A 182 16.86 24.19 -6.90
CA SER A 182 16.42 22.87 -6.42
C SER A 182 17.52 21.86 -6.17
N PHE A 183 18.63 21.91 -6.92
CA PHE A 183 19.78 21.04 -6.74
C PHE A 183 21.09 21.82 -6.72
N THR A 184 22.06 21.35 -5.96
CA THR A 184 23.46 21.81 -5.96
C THR A 184 24.43 20.66 -6.10
N ASP A 185 25.71 20.96 -6.35
CA ASP A 185 26.76 19.95 -6.35
C ASP A 185 26.80 19.24 -4.99
N PHE A 186 26.92 17.91 -5.02
CA PHE A 186 27.20 17.09 -3.86
C PHE A 186 28.61 16.51 -3.97
N ALA A 187 28.93 15.88 -5.10
CA ALA A 187 30.24 15.32 -5.36
C ALA A 187 30.56 15.29 -6.85
N ASN A 188 31.80 15.66 -7.19
CA ASN A 188 32.41 15.47 -8.51
C ASN A 188 31.63 16.10 -9.69
N THR A 189 30.80 17.13 -9.47
CA THR A 189 30.22 17.92 -10.58
C THR A 189 30.76 19.35 -10.68
N SER A 190 31.47 19.82 -9.65
CA SER A 190 32.19 21.10 -9.67
C SER A 190 33.16 21.20 -10.87
N GLY A 191 33.01 22.26 -11.67
CA GLY A 191 33.86 22.53 -12.83
C GLY A 191 33.47 21.78 -14.11
N ILE A 192 32.41 20.96 -14.09
CA ILE A 192 31.86 20.30 -15.27
C ILE A 192 30.66 21.09 -15.80
N THR A 193 30.58 21.29 -17.12
CA THR A 193 29.36 21.83 -17.74
C THR A 193 28.27 20.77 -17.70
N LEU A 194 27.22 21.01 -16.90
CA LEU A 194 26.07 20.11 -16.79
C LEU A 194 25.26 20.16 -18.09
N THR A 195 25.29 19.07 -18.86
CA THR A 195 24.52 18.92 -20.11
C THR A 195 23.47 17.84 -19.97
N ARG A 196 22.45 17.90 -20.83
CA ARG A 196 21.48 16.81 -21.00
C ARG A 196 22.19 15.61 -21.62
N ALA A 197 21.87 14.41 -21.15
CA ALA A 197 22.31 13.17 -21.81
C ALA A 197 21.36 12.80 -22.96
N TYR A 198 20.12 13.25 -22.90
CA TYR A 198 19.06 12.87 -23.83
C TYR A 198 18.48 14.09 -24.58
N PRO A 199 17.93 13.86 -25.78
CA PRO A 199 17.01 14.82 -26.41
C PRO A 199 15.84 15.14 -25.48
N THR A 200 15.26 16.32 -25.63
CA THR A 200 14.01 16.67 -24.95
C THR A 200 12.84 15.98 -25.66
N TYR A 201 12.17 15.08 -24.95
CA TYR A 201 10.94 14.44 -25.39
C TYR A 201 9.72 15.08 -24.69
N PRO A 202 8.54 15.12 -25.34
CA PRO A 202 7.29 15.45 -24.66
C PRO A 202 7.07 14.55 -23.45
N ILE A 203 6.59 15.12 -22.35
CA ILE A 203 6.16 14.33 -21.19
C ILE A 203 4.82 13.70 -21.52
N ASP A 204 4.72 12.39 -21.34
CA ASP A 204 3.48 11.69 -21.55
C ASP A 204 2.40 12.14 -20.56
N PRO A 205 1.15 12.35 -21.00
CA PRO A 205 0.08 12.76 -20.10
C PRO A 205 -0.30 11.74 -19.02
N GLU A 206 0.01 10.45 -19.20
CA GLU A 206 -0.15 9.43 -18.18
C GLU A 206 0.89 9.59 -17.06
N MET A 207 2.01 10.25 -17.34
CA MET A 207 3.01 10.58 -16.33
C MET A 207 2.64 11.85 -15.58
N ASP A 208 2.98 11.85 -14.30
CA ASP A 208 2.92 13.01 -13.43
C ASP A 208 4.27 13.12 -12.72
N PHE A 209 4.84 14.32 -12.75
CA PHE A 209 6.08 14.66 -12.08
C PHE A 209 5.87 15.94 -11.28
N LEU A 210 6.02 15.83 -9.97
CA LEU A 210 5.79 16.93 -9.03
C LEU A 210 7.11 17.56 -8.57
N PRO A 211 7.10 18.82 -8.11
CA PRO A 211 5.96 19.74 -8.10
C PRO A 211 5.62 20.29 -9.50
N THR A 212 4.36 20.65 -9.72
CA THR A 212 3.87 21.27 -10.97
C THR A 212 2.98 22.46 -10.68
N ASN A 213 3.12 23.54 -11.47
CA ASN A 213 2.22 24.70 -11.43
C ASN A 213 1.00 24.52 -12.34
N VAL A 214 0.93 23.43 -13.11
CA VAL A 214 -0.19 23.12 -13.99
C VAL A 214 -1.16 22.24 -13.22
N ALA A 215 -2.27 22.81 -12.75
CA ALA A 215 -3.24 22.11 -11.91
C ALA A 215 -3.76 20.78 -12.49
N LYS A 216 -3.96 20.70 -13.82
CA LYS A 216 -4.38 19.46 -14.51
C LYS A 216 -3.33 18.35 -14.51
N ASN A 217 -2.07 18.69 -14.24
CA ASN A 217 -0.98 17.73 -14.13
C ASN A 217 -0.72 17.33 -12.67
N ASN A 218 -1.35 17.98 -11.69
CA ASN A 218 -1.11 17.72 -10.27
C ASN A 218 -1.77 16.41 -9.80
N TYR A 219 -1.02 15.52 -9.15
CA TYR A 219 -1.52 14.26 -8.57
C TYR A 219 -2.81 14.43 -7.78
N GLY A 220 -2.85 15.37 -6.83
CA GLY A 220 -4.01 15.55 -5.94
C GLY A 220 -5.27 15.92 -6.72
N THR A 221 -5.15 16.85 -7.67
CA THR A 221 -6.26 17.26 -8.54
C THR A 221 -6.70 16.13 -9.47
N ARG A 222 -5.75 15.40 -10.06
CA ARG A 222 -6.02 14.29 -10.99
C ARG A 222 -6.70 13.12 -10.26
N SER A 223 -6.19 12.73 -9.11
CA SER A 223 -6.77 11.65 -8.30
C SER A 223 -8.18 12.00 -7.83
N GLN A 224 -8.43 13.22 -7.37
CA GLN A 224 -9.79 13.67 -7.03
C GLN A 224 -10.73 13.66 -8.24
N ALA A 225 -10.28 14.12 -9.41
CA ALA A 225 -11.08 14.07 -10.63
C ALA A 225 -11.39 12.63 -11.05
N ALA A 226 -10.42 11.73 -10.97
CA ALA A 226 -10.57 10.31 -11.29
C ALA A 226 -11.55 9.60 -10.35
N ILE A 227 -11.46 9.88 -9.03
CA ILE A 227 -12.41 9.34 -8.03
C ILE A 227 -13.83 9.83 -8.31
N ASN A 228 -14.01 11.13 -8.60
CA ASN A 228 -15.33 11.69 -8.93
C ASN A 228 -15.93 11.11 -10.22
N ALA A 229 -15.10 10.63 -11.15
CA ALA A 229 -15.52 10.04 -12.42
C ALA A 229 -15.79 8.52 -12.34
N GLU A 230 -15.36 7.87 -11.26
CA GLU A 230 -15.48 6.42 -11.09
C GLU A 230 -16.93 5.99 -10.83
N THR A 231 -17.32 4.84 -11.37
CA THR A 231 -18.73 4.40 -11.41
C THR A 231 -18.96 2.96 -10.97
N LYS A 232 -17.90 2.16 -10.82
CA LYS A 232 -17.98 0.74 -10.47
C LYS A 232 -17.43 0.44 -9.09
N GLN A 233 -16.17 0.77 -8.84
CA GLN A 233 -15.49 0.49 -7.59
C GLN A 233 -14.17 1.28 -7.52
N LEU A 234 -13.80 1.70 -6.30
CA LEU A 234 -12.49 2.24 -5.99
C LEU A 234 -11.80 1.39 -4.92
N ASP A 235 -10.62 0.88 -5.23
CA ASP A 235 -9.74 0.34 -4.21
C ASP A 235 -8.54 1.25 -4.01
N VAL A 236 -8.14 1.44 -2.76
CA VAL A 236 -7.03 2.32 -2.40
C VAL A 236 -6.09 1.57 -1.47
N ASP A 237 -4.82 1.52 -1.86
CA ASP A 237 -3.72 1.12 -1.01
C ASP A 237 -2.85 2.36 -0.75
N MET A 238 -2.77 2.79 0.52
CA MET A 238 -2.15 4.07 0.84
C MET A 238 -1.40 4.02 2.17
N PHE A 239 -0.11 4.30 2.10
CA PHE A 239 0.72 4.46 3.30
C PHE A 239 0.21 5.59 4.19
N ARG A 240 0.01 6.81 3.65
CA ARG A 240 -0.31 8.01 4.46
C ARG A 240 -1.41 8.91 3.86
N ILE A 241 -2.34 9.34 4.71
CA ILE A 241 -3.52 10.16 4.38
C ILE A 241 -3.63 11.40 5.30
N THR A 242 -2.87 12.46 5.02
CA THR A 242 -2.97 13.73 5.78
C THR A 242 -3.78 14.82 5.07
N ASN A 243 -4.13 14.65 3.80
CA ASN A 243 -4.92 15.63 3.04
C ASN A 243 -6.44 15.44 3.22
N ALA A 244 -7.12 16.48 3.68
CA ALA A 244 -8.57 16.45 3.89
C ALA A 244 -9.39 16.48 2.59
N ASP A 245 -8.94 17.18 1.53
CA ASP A 245 -9.74 17.35 0.30
C ASP A 245 -9.95 16.03 -0.46
N ILE A 246 -8.89 15.22 -0.59
CA ILE A 246 -9.01 13.89 -1.20
C ILE A 246 -9.81 12.92 -0.32
N THR A 247 -9.72 13.09 1.01
CA THR A 247 -10.54 12.36 1.98
C THR A 247 -12.02 12.71 1.79
N ASP A 248 -12.36 13.99 1.69
CA ASP A 248 -13.72 14.49 1.48
C ASP A 248 -14.29 14.02 0.15
N THR A 249 -13.48 14.04 -0.91
CA THR A 249 -13.83 13.51 -2.23
C THR A 249 -14.17 12.02 -2.15
N THR A 250 -13.36 11.24 -1.44
CA THR A 250 -13.56 9.80 -1.26
C THR A 250 -14.82 9.49 -0.45
N ILE A 251 -15.04 10.21 0.66
CA ILE A 251 -16.26 10.09 1.48
C ILE A 251 -17.50 10.45 0.67
N LYS A 252 -17.44 11.50 -0.14
CA LYS A 252 -18.54 11.92 -1.02
C LYS A 252 -18.86 10.86 -2.07
N ALA A 253 -17.84 10.29 -2.72
CA ALA A 253 -18.02 9.22 -3.71
C ALA A 253 -18.72 8.00 -3.09
N PHE A 254 -18.33 7.61 -1.88
CA PHE A 254 -18.98 6.51 -1.15
C PHE A 254 -20.42 6.83 -0.75
N THR A 255 -20.64 7.95 -0.05
CA THR A 255 -21.90 8.25 0.62
C THR A 255 -22.98 8.83 -0.30
N GLN A 256 -22.59 9.57 -1.33
CA GLN A 256 -23.52 10.23 -2.26
C GLN A 256 -23.48 9.59 -3.65
N GLY A 257 -22.33 9.06 -4.06
CA GLY A 257 -22.15 8.40 -5.35
C GLY A 257 -22.54 6.92 -5.37
N ASN A 258 -22.80 6.31 -4.20
CA ASN A 258 -22.98 4.86 -4.03
C ASN A 258 -21.81 4.04 -4.61
N LEU A 259 -20.61 4.62 -4.66
CA LEU A 259 -19.43 3.93 -5.15
C LEU A 259 -18.94 2.95 -4.07
N PRO A 260 -18.83 1.63 -4.35
CA PRO A 260 -18.12 0.71 -3.49
C PRO A 260 -16.66 1.13 -3.34
N ILE A 261 -16.19 1.29 -2.10
CA ILE A 261 -14.81 1.67 -1.81
C ILE A 261 -14.20 0.68 -0.81
N ARG A 262 -12.95 0.28 -1.01
CA ARG A 262 -12.15 -0.51 -0.07
C ARG A 262 -10.80 0.14 0.16
N LEU A 263 -10.35 0.20 1.41
CA LEU A 263 -9.08 0.84 1.78
C LEU A 263 -8.14 -0.11 2.53
N ILE A 264 -6.88 -0.17 2.12
CA ILE A 264 -5.77 -0.69 2.92
C ILE A 264 -4.93 0.52 3.34
N VAL A 265 -4.70 0.66 4.64
CA VAL A 265 -3.85 1.72 5.21
C VAL A 265 -2.79 1.13 6.11
N ASP A 266 -1.67 1.82 6.27
CA ASP A 266 -0.59 1.32 7.12
C ASP A 266 -0.90 1.48 8.61
N SER A 267 -0.54 0.47 9.40
CA SER A 267 -0.81 0.49 10.84
C SER A 267 0.14 1.40 11.62
N SER A 268 1.34 1.70 11.09
CA SER A 268 2.32 2.56 11.76
C SER A 268 2.04 4.05 11.58
N GLU A 269 1.25 4.43 10.57
CA GLU A 269 0.82 5.81 10.35
C GLU A 269 -0.38 6.19 11.22
N TYR A 270 -1.27 5.23 11.51
CA TYR A 270 -2.36 5.44 12.45
C TYR A 270 -1.82 5.62 13.87
N ARG A 271 -2.07 6.81 14.47
CA ARG A 271 -1.50 7.27 15.76
C ARG A 271 -0.01 7.61 15.72
N ASN A 272 0.55 7.91 14.56
CA ASN A 272 1.88 8.50 14.46
C ASN A 272 1.85 9.97 14.95
N PRO A 273 2.56 10.33 16.04
CA PRO A 273 2.51 11.69 16.59
C PRO A 273 3.00 12.75 15.60
N ALA A 274 3.93 12.43 14.71
CA ALA A 274 4.39 13.37 13.69
C ALA A 274 3.36 13.63 12.57
N ARG A 275 2.25 12.88 12.55
CA ARG A 275 1.30 12.80 11.42
C ARG A 275 -0.15 12.69 11.88
N VAL A 276 -0.53 13.52 12.86
CA VAL A 276 -1.86 13.47 13.51
C VAL A 276 -3.07 13.52 12.57
N TRP A 277 -2.91 14.17 11.41
CA TRP A 277 -3.93 14.25 10.37
C TRP A 277 -4.27 12.90 9.74
N ASP A 278 -3.37 11.92 9.80
CA ASP A 278 -3.62 10.57 9.30
C ASP A 278 -4.75 9.90 10.09
N SER A 279 -4.60 9.84 11.42
CA SER A 279 -5.65 9.32 12.31
C SER A 279 -6.98 10.07 12.14
N TYR A 280 -6.94 11.38 11.93
CA TYR A 280 -8.14 12.19 11.69
C TYR A 280 -8.88 11.74 10.42
N ASN A 281 -8.18 11.61 9.30
CA ASN A 281 -8.81 11.25 8.02
C ASN A 281 -9.21 9.77 7.96
N VAL A 282 -8.41 8.86 8.49
CA VAL A 282 -8.75 7.42 8.55
C VAL A 282 -10.00 7.19 9.39
N ASP A 283 -10.11 7.84 10.54
CA ASP A 283 -11.32 7.78 11.38
C ASP A 283 -12.56 8.34 10.64
N ARG A 284 -12.41 9.41 9.84
CA ARG A 284 -13.51 9.96 9.03
C ARG A 284 -13.96 9.00 7.93
N LEU A 285 -13.01 8.36 7.22
CA LEU A 285 -13.30 7.34 6.21
C LEU A 285 -14.01 6.13 6.85
N PHE A 286 -13.56 5.71 8.03
CA PHE A 286 -14.22 4.67 8.81
C PHE A 286 -15.66 5.05 9.16
N MET A 287 -15.90 6.25 9.69
CA MET A 287 -17.26 6.70 10.04
C MET A 287 -18.17 6.90 8.83
N ALA A 288 -17.59 7.26 7.68
CA ALA A 288 -18.31 7.29 6.41
C ALA A 288 -18.83 5.91 5.99
N GLY A 289 -18.38 4.83 6.62
CA GLY A 289 -18.83 3.46 6.39
C GLY A 289 -17.89 2.65 5.51
N ILE A 290 -16.74 3.22 5.14
CA ILE A 290 -15.82 2.57 4.21
C ILE A 290 -15.15 1.38 4.92
N PRO A 291 -15.17 0.17 4.32
CA PRO A 291 -14.36 -0.96 4.74
C PRO A 291 -12.87 -0.60 4.73
N ILE A 292 -12.18 -0.78 5.86
CA ILE A 292 -10.73 -0.51 5.99
C ILE A 292 -10.04 -1.73 6.60
N LYS A 293 -8.92 -2.13 6.00
CA LYS A 293 -7.96 -3.08 6.54
C LYS A 293 -6.62 -2.39 6.83
N ILE A 294 -5.90 -2.94 7.80
CA ILE A 294 -4.54 -2.53 8.16
C ILE A 294 -3.61 -3.74 8.22
N THR A 295 -2.31 -3.47 8.14
CA THR A 295 -1.28 -4.50 8.19
C THR A 295 -1.34 -5.35 9.46
N LYS A 296 -1.12 -6.65 9.27
CA LYS A 296 -0.92 -7.70 10.28
C LYS A 296 0.38 -8.48 10.02
N HIS A 297 0.87 -8.51 8.77
CA HIS A 297 2.26 -8.88 8.46
C HIS A 297 3.25 -7.98 9.21
N GLN A 298 4.50 -8.42 9.34
CA GLN A 298 5.50 -7.79 10.20
C GLN A 298 6.16 -6.54 9.61
N GLY A 299 5.94 -6.26 8.33
CA GLY A 299 6.46 -5.08 7.67
C GLY A 299 5.43 -3.97 7.54
N GLN A 300 5.72 -2.98 6.70
CA GLN A 300 4.85 -1.82 6.47
C GLN A 300 4.04 -1.99 5.21
N ASN A 301 2.87 -1.36 5.18
CA ASN A 301 2.24 -1.05 3.91
C ASN A 301 2.87 0.24 3.38
N HIS A 302 3.77 0.14 2.41
CA HIS A 302 4.39 1.32 1.80
C HIS A 302 3.86 1.57 0.39
N GLU A 303 2.85 0.85 -0.10
CA GLU A 303 2.34 1.06 -1.45
C GLU A 303 1.49 2.34 -1.53
N LYS A 304 1.46 2.96 -2.72
CA LYS A 304 0.56 4.06 -3.06
C LYS A 304 -0.10 3.74 -4.39
N SER A 305 -1.28 3.13 -4.33
CA SER A 305 -2.04 2.78 -5.51
C SER A 305 -3.55 3.05 -5.38
N LEU A 306 -4.16 3.50 -6.47
CA LEU A 306 -5.62 3.64 -6.59
C LEU A 306 -6.08 2.83 -7.80
N LEU A 307 -7.06 1.95 -7.63
CA LEU A 307 -7.63 1.15 -8.70
C LEU A 307 -9.06 1.61 -8.98
N LEU A 308 -9.28 2.09 -10.20
CA LEU A 308 -10.55 2.66 -10.65
C LEU A 308 -11.18 1.73 -11.69
N TYR A 309 -12.13 0.90 -11.26
CA TYR A 309 -12.61 -0.26 -12.03
C TYR A 309 -13.47 0.10 -13.25
N GLY A 310 -14.22 1.19 -13.19
CA GLY A 310 -15.00 1.72 -14.31
C GLY A 310 -14.10 2.30 -15.40
N GLN A 311 -12.95 2.84 -14.98
CA GLN A 311 -11.92 3.41 -15.86
C GLN A 311 -10.86 2.38 -16.29
N ALA A 312 -10.78 1.23 -15.62
CA ALA A 312 -9.71 0.24 -15.76
C ALA A 312 -8.31 0.90 -15.66
N MET A 313 -8.17 1.79 -14.68
CA MET A 313 -6.98 2.60 -14.46
C MET A 313 -6.40 2.31 -13.07
N THR A 314 -5.08 2.15 -13.01
CA THR A 314 -4.33 2.17 -11.76
C THR A 314 -3.54 3.46 -11.70
N VAL A 315 -3.71 4.24 -10.63
CA VAL A 315 -2.76 5.30 -10.29
C VAL A 315 -1.69 4.69 -9.42
N PHE A 316 -0.42 4.78 -9.81
CA PHE A 316 0.70 4.15 -9.10
C PHE A 316 1.92 5.08 -9.07
N GLY A 317 2.62 5.16 -7.94
CA GLY A 317 3.82 5.97 -7.85
C GLY A 317 4.34 6.19 -6.43
N SER A 318 4.96 7.35 -6.22
CA SER A 318 5.61 7.72 -4.96
C SER A 318 4.74 8.61 -4.07
N SER A 319 3.66 9.21 -4.60
CA SER A 319 2.87 10.20 -3.88
C SER A 319 1.90 9.61 -2.86
N ASN A 320 2.01 10.08 -1.62
CA ASN A 320 1.01 9.86 -0.58
C ASN A 320 -0.16 10.84 -0.73
N TRP A 321 -1.28 10.59 -0.05
CA TRP A 321 -2.40 11.53 0.07
C TRP A 321 -2.08 12.66 1.06
N THR A 322 -1.12 13.51 0.70
CA THR A 322 -0.57 14.55 1.56
C THR A 322 -0.32 15.84 0.78
N LEU A 323 -0.49 17.01 1.44
CA LEU A 323 -0.14 18.29 0.82
C LEU A 323 1.33 18.35 0.38
N PRO A 324 2.31 17.83 1.16
CA PRO A 324 3.69 17.77 0.71
C PRO A 324 3.89 17.01 -0.61
N SER A 325 3.34 15.79 -0.73
CA SER A 325 3.42 15.02 -1.98
C SER A 325 2.78 15.79 -3.13
N PHE A 326 1.65 16.46 -2.91
CA PHE A 326 0.94 17.13 -3.99
C PHE A 326 1.70 18.35 -4.54
N ASN A 327 2.44 19.08 -3.70
CA ASN A 327 2.83 20.46 -4.03
C ASN A 327 4.30 20.80 -3.87
N ILE A 328 5.08 20.07 -3.06
CA ILE A 328 6.45 20.50 -2.73
C ILE A 328 7.50 19.39 -2.90
N GLN A 329 7.12 18.12 -2.75
CA GLN A 329 8.04 16.99 -2.90
C GLN A 329 8.26 16.66 -4.38
N GLN A 330 9.45 16.13 -4.69
CA GLN A 330 9.72 15.58 -6.01
C GLN A 330 9.16 14.17 -6.09
N GLU A 331 8.05 14.03 -6.79
CA GLU A 331 7.30 12.77 -6.90
C GLU A 331 7.20 12.37 -8.37
N HIS A 332 6.93 11.09 -8.60
CA HIS A 332 6.49 10.58 -9.89
C HIS A 332 5.26 9.71 -9.70
N ASN A 333 4.28 9.82 -10.60
CA ASN A 333 3.11 8.95 -10.63
C ASN A 333 2.76 8.59 -12.07
N TYR A 334 2.11 7.45 -12.23
CA TYR A 334 1.68 6.91 -13.51
C TYR A 334 0.17 6.64 -13.45
N PHE A 335 -0.55 7.12 -14.47
CA PHE A 335 -2.01 7.02 -14.64
C PHE A 335 -2.35 6.30 -15.97
N PRO A 336 -1.94 5.05 -16.17
CA PRO A 336 -2.26 4.28 -17.38
C PRO A 336 -3.76 4.12 -17.55
N CYS A 337 -4.32 4.61 -18.66
CA CYS A 337 -5.70 4.34 -19.04
C CYS A 337 -5.76 3.09 -19.96
N ALA A 338 -6.70 2.17 -19.73
CA ALA A 338 -6.97 1.10 -20.70
C ALA A 338 -7.84 1.61 -21.87
N ALA A 339 -7.40 1.40 -23.11
CA ALA A 339 -8.14 1.81 -24.31
C ALA A 339 -9.50 1.10 -24.54
N GLN A 340 -9.90 0.14 -23.70
CA GLN A 340 -11.20 -0.51 -23.81
C GLN A 340 -12.29 0.27 -23.07
N LEU A 341 -12.75 1.36 -23.69
CA LEU A 341 -14.15 1.64 -24.00
C LEU A 341 -14.24 3.01 -24.67
N ALA A 342 -14.38 3.03 -26.00
CA ALA A 342 -14.54 4.23 -26.82
C ALA A 342 -15.80 5.08 -26.51
N ALA A 343 -16.54 4.79 -25.44
CA ALA A 343 -17.73 5.51 -25.00
C ALA A 343 -17.46 6.57 -23.90
N TYR A 344 -16.25 6.64 -23.34
CA TYR A 344 -15.97 7.42 -22.11
C TYR A 344 -15.07 8.65 -22.31
N THR A 345 -14.93 9.16 -23.53
CA THR A 345 -14.12 10.35 -23.87
C THR A 345 -14.60 11.68 -23.26
N SER A 346 -15.58 11.66 -22.33
CA SER A 346 -16.04 12.85 -21.60
C SER A 346 -15.92 12.78 -20.07
N LYS A 347 -15.36 11.70 -19.48
CA LYS A 347 -15.34 11.51 -18.01
C LYS A 347 -14.03 10.91 -17.45
N GLY A 348 -12.93 11.65 -17.49
CA GLY A 348 -11.78 11.43 -16.59
C GLY A 348 -10.47 10.94 -17.23
N CYS A 349 -10.51 10.15 -18.32
CA CYS A 349 -9.32 9.87 -19.14
C CYS A 349 -9.18 10.98 -20.20
N PHE A 350 -8.41 12.02 -19.91
CA PHE A 350 -8.15 13.12 -20.87
C PHE A 350 -7.24 12.70 -22.04
N TYR A 351 -6.56 11.56 -21.90
CA TYR A 351 -5.61 11.03 -22.88
C TYR A 351 -5.76 9.51 -22.92
N VAL A 352 -6.19 8.98 -24.06
CA VAL A 352 -6.38 7.53 -24.25
C VAL A 352 -5.04 6.99 -24.74
N SER A 353 -4.25 6.36 -23.86
CA SER A 353 -3.16 5.51 -24.32
C SER A 353 -3.74 4.15 -24.72
N PRO A 354 -3.33 3.58 -25.86
CA PRO A 354 -3.56 2.17 -26.10
C PRO A 354 -2.58 1.37 -25.23
N THR A 355 -3.03 0.27 -24.57
CA THR A 355 -2.32 -1.03 -24.49
C THR A 355 -1.97 -1.72 -23.15
N LYS A 356 -2.25 -1.22 -21.93
CA LYS A 356 -1.84 -1.96 -20.69
C LYS A 356 -2.95 -2.54 -19.77
N PRO A 357 -3.97 -3.29 -20.26
CA PRO A 357 -4.94 -3.96 -19.38
C PRO A 357 -4.31 -4.87 -18.32
N TRP A 358 -3.15 -5.46 -18.65
CA TRP A 358 -2.40 -6.33 -17.74
C TRP A 358 -1.90 -5.57 -16.49
N PHE A 359 -1.62 -4.27 -16.59
CA PHE A 359 -1.12 -3.46 -15.49
C PHE A 359 -2.19 -3.28 -14.43
N PHE A 360 -3.40 -2.86 -14.84
CA PHE A 360 -4.56 -2.80 -13.97
C PHE A 360 -4.88 -4.17 -13.37
N GLN A 361 -4.90 -5.22 -14.20
CA GLN A 361 -5.18 -6.57 -13.73
C GLN A 361 -4.15 -7.07 -12.71
N TRP A 362 -2.87 -6.70 -12.86
CA TRP A 362 -1.84 -7.06 -11.90
C TRP A 362 -2.13 -6.45 -10.53
N PHE A 363 -2.37 -5.13 -10.47
CA PHE A 363 -2.70 -4.45 -9.21
C PHE A 363 -4.01 -4.95 -8.62
N GLN A 364 -5.02 -5.20 -9.45
CA GLN A 364 -6.28 -5.80 -9.02
C GLN A 364 -6.03 -7.14 -8.32
N ASN A 365 -5.23 -8.02 -8.92
CA ASN A 365 -4.91 -9.32 -8.32
C ASN A 365 -4.19 -9.14 -6.98
N GLN A 366 -3.28 -8.17 -6.86
CA GLN A 366 -2.58 -7.91 -5.61
C GLN A 366 -3.48 -7.34 -4.53
N PHE A 367 -4.32 -6.37 -4.89
CA PHE A 367 -5.28 -5.81 -3.95
C PHE A 367 -6.26 -6.88 -3.47
N GLU A 368 -6.82 -7.72 -4.36
CA GLU A 368 -7.72 -8.80 -3.96
C GLU A 368 -7.02 -9.83 -3.06
N ARG A 369 -5.77 -10.18 -3.36
CA ARG A 369 -4.96 -11.08 -2.53
C ARG A 369 -4.84 -10.55 -1.10
N ARG A 370 -4.35 -9.31 -0.97
CA ARG A 370 -4.17 -8.61 0.31
C ARG A 370 -5.51 -8.39 1.03
N TRP A 371 -6.52 -7.94 0.31
CA TRP A 371 -7.86 -7.68 0.85
C TRP A 371 -8.51 -8.92 1.42
N ASN A 372 -8.33 -10.09 0.79
CA ASN A 372 -8.93 -11.34 1.25
C ASN A 372 -8.04 -12.06 2.28
N SER A 373 -6.80 -11.62 2.47
CA SER A 373 -5.89 -12.11 3.50
C SER A 373 -6.34 -11.79 4.92
N ASN A 374 -6.35 -12.82 5.77
CA ASN A 374 -6.51 -12.68 7.21
C ASN A 374 -5.22 -13.02 7.99
N ALA A 375 -4.15 -13.47 7.34
CA ALA A 375 -2.83 -13.54 7.97
C ALA A 375 -2.02 -12.27 7.78
N GLU A 376 -2.07 -11.66 6.59
CA GLU A 376 -1.32 -10.44 6.27
C GLU A 376 -2.06 -9.18 6.70
N TYR A 377 -3.40 -9.20 6.75
CA TYR A 377 -4.19 -8.03 7.12
C TYR A 377 -5.26 -8.37 8.14
N LYS A 378 -5.72 -7.32 8.83
CA LYS A 378 -6.84 -7.37 9.76
C LYS A 378 -7.76 -6.18 9.55
N ALA A 379 -9.01 -6.30 9.98
CA ALA A 379 -9.92 -5.17 9.99
C ALA A 379 -9.36 -4.03 10.85
N PHE A 380 -9.49 -2.80 10.34
CA PHE A 380 -9.17 -1.60 11.11
C PHE A 380 -10.18 -1.41 12.25
N ILE A 381 -9.67 -1.17 13.46
CA ILE A 381 -10.47 -0.83 14.63
C ILE A 381 -9.91 0.49 15.18
N PRO A 382 -10.67 1.59 15.14
CA PRO A 382 -10.19 2.87 15.66
C PRO A 382 -9.96 2.78 17.17
N LEU A 383 -9.06 3.64 17.66
CA LEU A 383 -8.69 3.71 19.08
C LEU A 383 -9.33 4.93 19.76
N PRO A 384 -9.61 4.91 21.07
CA PRO A 384 -10.10 6.07 21.79
C PRO A 384 -9.01 7.15 21.99
N PRO A 385 -9.39 8.42 22.26
CA PRO A 385 -8.45 9.47 22.63
C PRO A 385 -8.08 9.40 24.11
N SER A 386 -7.10 10.23 24.51
CA SER A 386 -6.82 10.52 25.91
C SER A 386 -7.89 11.45 26.53
N PRO A 387 -8.10 11.42 27.86
CA PRO A 387 -8.91 12.42 28.54
C PRO A 387 -8.35 13.84 28.36
N PRO A 388 -9.20 14.88 28.34
CA PRO A 388 -8.73 16.26 28.24
C PRO A 388 -8.04 16.72 29.52
N THR A 389 -7.07 17.62 29.39
CA THR A 389 -6.40 18.31 30.51
C THR A 389 -6.98 19.72 30.66
N TYR A 390 -7.74 19.97 31.74
CA TYR A 390 -8.36 21.28 31.94
C TYR A 390 -7.34 22.35 32.33
N LYS A 391 -7.58 23.58 31.86
CA LYS A 391 -6.71 24.74 32.09
C LYS A 391 -7.45 25.87 32.80
N ASN A 392 -8.64 26.25 32.31
CA ASN A 392 -9.37 27.41 32.83
C ASN A 392 -10.90 27.24 32.74
N PRO A 393 -11.68 27.78 33.69
CA PRO A 393 -11.26 28.30 35.00
C PRO A 393 -10.57 27.24 35.85
N VAL A 394 -9.61 27.64 36.69
CA VAL A 394 -9.00 26.73 37.67
C VAL A 394 -10.09 26.12 38.55
N ASN A 395 -9.97 24.84 38.89
CA ASN A 395 -10.96 24.17 39.72
C ASN A 395 -11.18 24.89 41.06
N GLY A 396 -12.43 25.22 41.37
CA GLY A 396 -12.82 25.94 42.57
C GLY A 396 -12.55 27.46 42.51
N ALA A 397 -12.21 28.02 41.35
CA ALA A 397 -11.98 29.45 41.21
C ALA A 397 -13.20 30.26 41.64
N THR A 398 -12.99 31.32 42.42
CA THR A 398 -14.05 32.25 42.86
C THR A 398 -13.93 33.58 42.14
N SER A 399 -15.00 34.38 42.16
CA SER A 399 -15.02 35.72 41.58
C SER A 399 -14.75 35.74 40.07
N THR A 400 -15.15 34.70 39.34
CA THR A 400 -15.02 34.66 37.87
C THR A 400 -16.04 35.59 37.20
N ALA A 401 -15.78 36.04 35.97
CA ALA A 401 -16.76 36.81 35.21
C ALA A 401 -18.06 36.01 34.95
N THR A 402 -19.18 36.69 34.70
CA THR A 402 -20.46 36.08 34.31
C THR A 402 -20.50 35.63 32.85
N THR A 403 -19.37 35.79 32.15
CA THR A 403 -19.05 35.20 30.85
C THR A 403 -17.70 34.52 31.01
N VAL A 404 -17.64 33.22 30.77
CA VAL A 404 -16.46 32.39 31.00
C VAL A 404 -16.12 31.61 29.74
N THR A 405 -14.84 31.55 29.41
CA THR A 405 -14.32 30.62 28.41
C THR A 405 -13.75 29.41 29.15
N LEU A 406 -14.40 28.25 28.97
CA LEU A 406 -13.86 26.97 29.37
C LEU A 406 -12.68 26.66 28.45
N THR A 407 -11.58 26.17 29.01
CA THR A 407 -10.34 25.92 28.29
C THR A 407 -9.71 24.61 28.73
N TRP A 408 -9.33 23.78 27.77
CA TRP A 408 -8.68 22.48 28.00
C TRP A 408 -7.70 22.14 26.88
N GLU A 409 -6.81 21.18 27.10
CA GLU A 409 -6.00 20.55 26.05
C GLU A 409 -6.58 19.15 25.78
N GLY A 410 -6.96 18.86 24.54
CA GLY A 410 -7.48 17.54 24.16
C GLY A 410 -6.41 16.49 23.85
N GLY A 411 -5.17 16.93 23.60
CA GLY A 411 -4.11 16.08 23.07
C GLY A 411 -4.25 15.84 21.56
N PRO A 412 -3.29 15.13 20.95
CA PRO A 412 -3.21 14.96 19.49
C PRO A 412 -4.34 14.11 18.88
N TRP A 413 -5.03 13.35 19.74
CA TRP A 413 -5.97 12.31 19.35
C TRP A 413 -7.44 12.67 19.55
N ALA A 414 -7.73 13.75 20.28
CA ALA A 414 -9.08 14.25 20.45
C ALA A 414 -9.35 15.32 19.39
N GLN A 415 -10.46 15.19 18.67
CA GLN A 415 -10.86 16.15 17.63
C GLN A 415 -12.33 16.60 17.77
N GLN A 416 -13.09 15.92 18.62
CA GLN A 416 -14.47 16.25 18.95
C GLN A 416 -14.67 16.22 20.47
N TYR A 417 -15.63 16.99 20.98
CA TYR A 417 -15.83 17.12 22.42
C TYR A 417 -17.32 17.17 22.79
N ASP A 418 -17.70 16.41 23.83
CA ASP A 418 -18.98 16.61 24.50
C ASP A 418 -18.79 17.55 25.70
N ILE A 419 -19.61 18.60 25.79
CA ILE A 419 -19.53 19.64 26.81
C ILE A 419 -20.70 19.51 27.78
N TYR A 420 -20.38 19.29 29.04
CA TYR A 420 -21.32 19.23 30.15
C TYR A 420 -21.17 20.48 31.02
N PHE A 421 -22.27 21.15 31.34
CA PHE A 421 -22.27 22.38 32.13
C PHE A 421 -23.57 22.55 32.92
N GLY A 422 -23.50 23.08 34.14
CA GLY A 422 -24.68 23.40 34.94
C GLY A 422 -24.37 23.76 36.39
N THR A 423 -25.39 23.98 37.21
CA THR A 423 -25.24 24.28 38.65
C THR A 423 -25.27 23.03 39.54
N ALA A 424 -25.56 21.86 38.97
CA ALA A 424 -25.51 20.58 39.66
C ALA A 424 -24.12 19.95 39.57
N THR A 425 -23.72 19.23 40.62
CA THR A 425 -22.44 18.49 40.68
C THR A 425 -22.32 17.42 39.59
N ASN A 426 -23.44 16.94 39.06
CA ASN A 426 -23.52 16.16 37.83
C ASN A 426 -24.09 17.04 36.70
N PRO A 427 -23.25 17.81 35.98
CA PRO A 427 -23.72 18.75 34.98
C PRO A 427 -24.35 18.04 33.77
N LEU A 428 -25.32 18.69 33.13
CA LEU A 428 -26.01 18.15 31.94
C LEU A 428 -25.17 18.35 30.69
N LEU A 429 -25.33 17.46 29.70
CA LEU A 429 -24.78 17.65 28.35
C LEU A 429 -25.46 18.86 27.70
N ILE A 430 -24.70 19.89 27.39
CA ILE A 430 -25.19 21.11 26.73
C ILE A 430 -24.77 21.21 25.26
N SER A 431 -23.72 20.48 24.86
CA SER A 431 -23.27 20.42 23.48
C SER A 431 -22.53 19.10 23.23
N SER A 432 -22.71 18.50 22.05
CA SER A 432 -22.17 17.19 21.70
C SER A 432 -21.38 17.28 20.40
N ASN A 433 -20.31 16.50 20.29
CA ASN A 433 -19.42 16.43 19.11
C ASN A 433 -18.94 17.82 18.64
N VAL A 434 -18.66 18.73 19.57
CA VAL A 434 -18.14 20.06 19.25
C VAL A 434 -16.73 19.91 18.71
N ILE A 435 -16.46 20.52 17.56
CA ILE A 435 -15.12 20.65 17.00
C ILE A 435 -14.63 22.04 17.34
N THR A 436 -13.64 22.15 18.21
CA THR A 436 -13.09 23.42 18.70
C THR A 436 -11.72 23.74 18.13
N GLY A 437 -11.09 22.80 17.43
CA GLY A 437 -9.73 22.88 16.89
C GLY A 437 -9.48 21.92 15.72
N GLN A 438 -8.25 21.88 15.23
CA GLN A 438 -7.77 20.96 14.19
C GLN A 438 -6.78 19.95 14.79
N PRO A 439 -6.45 18.84 14.11
CA PRO A 439 -5.37 17.95 14.55
C PRO A 439 -4.03 18.70 14.67
N GLU A 440 -3.39 18.61 15.84
CA GLU A 440 -2.13 19.30 16.15
C GLU A 440 -1.01 18.33 16.53
N ASP A 441 0.21 18.66 16.09
CA ASP A 441 1.43 17.90 16.37
C ASP A 441 1.78 18.01 17.87
N PRO A 442 1.90 16.87 18.60
CA PRO A 442 2.20 16.87 20.02
C PRO A 442 3.65 17.26 20.36
N SER A 443 4.53 17.44 19.37
CA SER A 443 5.90 17.94 19.58
C SER A 443 5.95 19.45 19.83
N GLY A 444 4.89 20.19 19.45
CA GLY A 444 4.73 21.62 19.71
C GLY A 444 3.83 21.93 20.90
N PRO A 445 3.74 23.21 21.34
CA PRO A 445 2.72 23.64 22.29
C PRO A 445 1.34 23.41 21.68
N LEU A 446 0.51 22.61 22.35
CA LEU A 446 -0.87 22.39 21.93
C LEU A 446 -1.69 23.67 22.12
N THR A 447 -2.47 24.04 21.12
CA THR A 447 -3.46 25.11 21.23
C THR A 447 -4.56 24.64 22.17
N PRO A 448 -4.85 25.39 23.25
CA PRO A 448 -5.96 25.04 24.11
C PRO A 448 -7.29 25.18 23.38
N GLU A 449 -8.10 24.16 23.51
CA GLU A 449 -9.49 24.09 23.06
C GLU A 449 -10.36 24.98 23.94
N THR A 450 -11.38 25.61 23.35
CA THR A 450 -12.22 26.55 24.10
C THR A 450 -13.72 26.41 23.84
N PHE A 451 -14.51 26.67 24.88
CA PHE A 451 -15.97 26.76 24.79
C PHE A 451 -16.49 27.91 25.65
N LYS A 452 -17.18 28.87 25.04
CA LYS A 452 -17.69 30.07 25.74
C LYS A 452 -19.07 29.82 26.34
N VAL A 453 -19.20 30.04 27.64
CA VAL A 453 -20.46 30.09 28.37
C VAL A 453 -20.74 31.53 28.82
N SER A 454 -21.98 32.00 28.62
CA SER A 454 -22.37 33.39 28.86
C SER A 454 -23.68 33.45 29.64
N GLY A 455 -24.02 34.63 30.18
CA GLY A 455 -25.28 34.82 30.90
C GLY A 455 -25.34 34.13 32.26
N LEU A 456 -24.19 33.90 32.90
CA LEU A 456 -24.11 33.23 34.20
C LEU A 456 -24.62 34.14 35.32
N ALA A 457 -25.33 33.58 36.29
CA ALA A 457 -25.82 34.32 37.45
C ALA A 457 -24.64 34.75 38.34
N PRO A 458 -24.62 35.99 38.89
CA PRO A 458 -23.62 36.43 39.87
C PRO A 458 -23.61 35.55 41.13
N GLY A 459 -22.46 35.43 41.81
CA GLY A 459 -22.32 34.68 43.07
C GLY A 459 -22.72 33.20 43.02
N THR A 460 -22.78 32.59 41.83
CA THR A 460 -23.32 31.24 41.62
C THR A 460 -22.21 30.28 41.22
N THR A 461 -22.22 29.07 41.81
CA THR A 461 -21.28 28.00 41.46
C THR A 461 -21.79 27.18 40.29
N TYR A 462 -20.92 27.01 39.29
CA TYR A 462 -21.15 26.17 38.12
C TYR A 462 -20.13 25.03 38.09
N TYR A 463 -20.59 23.88 37.61
CA TYR A 463 -19.83 22.66 37.39
C TYR A 463 -19.75 22.37 35.89
N TRP A 464 -18.60 21.88 35.45
CA TRP A 464 -18.36 21.59 34.05
C TRP A 464 -17.48 20.37 33.85
N LYS A 465 -17.68 19.69 32.72
CA LYS A 465 -16.93 18.53 32.29
C LYS A 465 -16.87 18.48 30.77
N VAL A 466 -15.74 18.09 30.21
CA VAL A 466 -15.55 17.83 28.78
C VAL A 466 -15.18 16.36 28.59
N VAL A 467 -15.74 15.73 27.56
CA VAL A 467 -15.35 14.38 27.14
C VAL A 467 -14.72 14.46 25.75
N SER A 468 -13.43 14.15 25.67
CA SER A 468 -12.71 14.02 24.40
C SER A 468 -13.21 12.85 23.59
N LYS A 469 -13.35 13.07 22.28
CA LYS A 469 -13.73 12.09 21.27
C LYS A 469 -12.81 12.17 20.05
N THR A 470 -12.61 11.03 19.40
CA THR A 470 -11.97 10.99 18.08
C THR A 470 -13.00 11.23 16.98
N MET A 471 -12.53 11.39 15.73
CA MET A 471 -13.45 11.42 14.58
C MET A 471 -14.20 10.09 14.39
N ALA A 472 -13.73 8.98 14.97
CA ALA A 472 -14.45 7.71 15.05
C ALA A 472 -15.52 7.66 16.15
N ASN A 473 -15.84 8.80 16.79
CA ASN A 473 -16.81 8.95 17.87
C ASN A 473 -16.51 8.08 19.11
N LEU A 474 -15.25 7.63 19.26
CA LEU A 474 -14.79 6.94 20.46
C LEU A 474 -14.46 7.97 21.52
N SER A 475 -15.03 7.80 22.71
CA SER A 475 -14.78 8.68 23.85
C SER A 475 -13.61 8.17 24.70
N ALA A 476 -12.93 9.06 25.41
CA ALA A 476 -12.00 8.67 26.47
C ALA A 476 -12.78 7.96 27.61
N THR A 477 -12.77 6.62 27.62
CA THR A 477 -13.55 5.80 28.57
C THR A 477 -12.81 5.49 29.87
N ALA A 478 -11.48 5.54 29.89
CA ALA A 478 -10.66 5.37 31.09
C ALA A 478 -10.49 6.72 31.80
N ASN A 479 -10.83 6.78 33.09
CA ASN A 479 -10.69 7.96 33.96
C ASN A 479 -11.41 9.21 33.41
N SER A 480 -12.74 9.16 33.39
CA SER A 480 -13.57 10.34 33.09
C SER A 480 -13.03 11.56 33.86
N PRO A 481 -12.70 12.68 33.21
CA PRO A 481 -12.06 13.80 33.88
C PRO A 481 -12.95 14.28 35.04
N SER A 482 -12.30 14.62 36.15
CA SER A 482 -12.99 15.13 37.33
C SER A 482 -13.83 16.34 36.95
N VAL A 483 -15.07 16.42 37.43
CA VAL A 483 -15.90 17.61 37.25
C VAL A 483 -15.19 18.79 37.91
N TRP A 484 -14.93 19.86 37.15
CA TRP A 484 -14.39 21.11 37.70
C TRP A 484 -15.52 22.07 38.02
N SER A 485 -15.26 23.00 38.93
CA SER A 485 -16.23 24.03 39.31
C SER A 485 -15.60 25.42 39.36
N PHE A 486 -16.43 26.45 39.29
CA PHE A 486 -16.06 27.84 39.58
C PHE A 486 -17.28 28.63 40.08
N THR A 487 -17.04 29.75 40.78
CA THR A 487 -18.07 30.66 41.30
C THR A 487 -17.90 32.05 40.69
N THR A 488 -18.99 32.59 40.12
CA THR A 488 -19.01 33.93 39.52
C THR A 488 -18.92 35.05 40.56
N ALA A 489 -18.38 36.20 40.16
CA ALA A 489 -18.30 37.41 40.98
C ALA A 489 -19.69 38.02 41.25
N GLY A 490 -19.77 38.81 42.32
CA GLY A 490 -20.98 39.49 42.74
C GLY A 490 -21.80 38.71 43.77
N THR A 491 -22.91 39.30 44.19
CA THR A 491 -23.84 38.70 45.15
C THR A 491 -24.90 37.91 44.41
N ALA A 492 -25.18 36.69 44.87
CA ALA A 492 -26.28 35.89 44.32
C ALA A 492 -27.58 36.73 44.29
N PRO A 493 -28.31 36.79 43.16
CA PRO A 493 -29.46 37.68 43.03
C PRO A 493 -30.51 37.47 44.14
N GLY A 494 -30.92 38.57 44.79
CA GLY A 494 -32.09 38.65 45.68
C GLY A 494 -33.41 38.94 44.93
N SER A 495 -34.53 38.87 45.65
CA SER A 495 -35.91 38.59 45.20
C SER A 495 -36.63 39.58 44.25
N GLY A 496 -36.09 39.85 43.07
CA GLY A 496 -36.87 40.25 41.89
C GLY A 496 -37.45 39.01 41.17
N ALA A 497 -38.37 39.20 40.22
CA ALA A 497 -38.68 38.10 39.30
C ALA A 497 -37.44 37.85 38.46
N THR A 498 -36.87 36.65 38.53
CA THR A 498 -35.68 36.28 37.74
C THR A 498 -36.05 35.18 36.78
N VAL A 499 -35.39 35.13 35.63
CA VAL A 499 -35.36 33.94 34.78
C VAL A 499 -34.01 33.29 35.02
N ALA A 500 -33.98 32.28 35.87
CA ALA A 500 -32.75 31.62 36.30
C ALA A 500 -32.31 30.55 35.30
N SER A 501 -33.25 29.82 34.73
CA SER A 501 -32.98 28.80 33.71
C SER A 501 -34.19 28.51 32.85
N ILE A 502 -33.92 27.90 31.71
CA ILE A 502 -34.91 27.27 30.85
C ILE A 502 -34.44 25.84 30.58
N THR A 503 -35.36 24.87 30.54
CA THR A 503 -35.03 23.48 30.22
C THR A 503 -36.11 22.89 29.30
N PRO A 504 -35.74 22.38 28.12
CA PRO A 504 -34.38 22.39 27.53
C PRO A 504 -33.92 23.79 27.09
N THR A 505 -32.60 23.98 26.89
CA THR A 505 -31.97 25.24 26.43
C THR A 505 -31.77 25.30 24.91
N SER A 506 -32.33 24.34 24.16
CA SER A 506 -32.26 24.32 22.71
C SER A 506 -33.46 23.59 22.11
N GLY A 507 -33.77 23.89 20.86
CA GLY A 507 -34.83 23.26 20.10
C GLY A 507 -34.75 23.60 18.61
N PRO A 508 -35.56 22.94 17.77
CA PRO A 508 -35.53 23.17 16.32
C PRO A 508 -36.06 24.57 15.98
N SER A 509 -35.56 25.16 14.90
CA SER A 509 -36.06 26.42 14.33
C SER A 509 -37.56 26.41 13.98
N SER A 510 -38.19 25.23 13.89
CA SER A 510 -39.64 25.08 13.71
C SER A 510 -40.47 25.38 14.96
N GLY A 511 -39.85 25.52 16.15
CA GLY A 511 -40.55 25.74 17.42
C GLY A 511 -41.24 24.48 17.98
N GLY A 512 -42.12 24.69 18.96
CA GLY A 512 -42.95 23.65 19.58
C GLY A 512 -42.29 22.91 20.74
N THR A 513 -41.06 23.25 21.13
CA THR A 513 -40.35 22.59 22.24
C THR A 513 -41.03 22.94 23.57
N PRO A 514 -41.56 21.97 24.34
CA PRO A 514 -42.06 22.22 25.68
C PRO A 514 -40.87 22.54 26.59
N VAL A 515 -40.92 23.71 27.22
CA VAL A 515 -39.88 24.25 28.07
C VAL A 515 -40.42 24.50 29.47
N THR A 516 -39.60 24.22 30.46
CA THR A 516 -39.79 24.64 31.85
C THR A 516 -38.84 25.79 32.13
N ILE A 517 -39.39 26.94 32.44
CA ILE A 517 -38.67 28.15 32.80
C ILE A 517 -38.67 28.24 34.33
N THR A 518 -37.49 28.17 34.93
CA THR A 518 -37.30 28.27 36.37
C THR A 518 -36.76 29.64 36.72
N GLY A 519 -37.26 30.20 37.81
CA GLY A 519 -36.91 31.53 38.26
C GLY A 519 -37.34 31.75 39.70
N THR A 520 -37.47 33.00 40.08
CA THR A 520 -38.03 33.41 41.36
C THR A 520 -39.17 34.39 41.14
N ASN A 521 -40.10 34.49 42.09
CA ASN A 521 -41.15 35.52 42.14
C ASN A 521 -42.03 35.66 40.87
N PHE A 522 -42.33 34.56 40.18
CA PHE A 522 -43.39 34.53 39.18
C PHE A 522 -44.75 34.71 39.86
N VAL A 523 -45.69 35.42 39.23
CA VAL A 523 -47.06 35.56 39.75
C VAL A 523 -48.07 34.99 38.76
N SER A 524 -49.16 34.44 39.31
CA SER A 524 -50.23 33.86 38.49
C SER A 524 -50.96 34.97 37.72
N GLY A 525 -51.26 34.74 36.43
CA GLY A 525 -52.19 35.56 35.65
C GLY A 525 -51.61 36.73 34.83
N SER A 526 -50.28 36.92 34.74
CA SER A 526 -49.67 37.99 33.91
C SER A 526 -48.33 37.65 33.26
N ALA A 527 -47.94 36.37 33.20
CA ALA A 527 -46.67 35.96 32.61
C ALA A 527 -46.73 35.88 31.08
N VAL A 528 -46.04 36.79 30.38
CA VAL A 528 -45.78 36.68 28.93
C VAL A 528 -44.36 36.15 28.75
N VAL A 529 -44.20 35.05 28.01
CA VAL A 529 -42.89 34.48 27.68
C VAL A 529 -42.58 34.77 26.21
N SER A 530 -41.41 35.33 25.92
CA SER A 530 -40.91 35.49 24.55
C SER A 530 -39.49 34.95 24.37
N PHE A 531 -39.20 34.54 23.14
CA PHE A 531 -37.89 34.13 22.66
C PHE A 531 -37.44 35.20 21.66
N GLY A 532 -36.58 36.12 22.10
CA GLY A 532 -36.34 37.37 21.39
C GLY A 532 -37.64 38.15 21.27
N PHE A 533 -38.05 38.45 20.03
CA PHE A 533 -39.33 39.11 19.73
C PHE A 533 -40.50 38.15 19.48
N ALA A 534 -40.26 36.83 19.45
CA ALA A 534 -41.29 35.84 19.16
C ALA A 534 -41.98 35.35 20.45
N ALA A 535 -43.31 35.42 20.53
CA ALA A 535 -44.05 34.99 21.71
C ALA A 535 -44.16 33.46 21.81
N ALA A 536 -43.96 32.91 23.01
CA ALA A 536 -44.17 31.49 23.28
C ALA A 536 -45.66 31.12 23.29
N SER A 537 -45.98 29.85 23.05
CA SER A 537 -47.34 29.30 23.14
C SER A 537 -47.51 28.46 24.41
N ASN A 538 -48.73 28.09 24.79
CA ASN A 538 -49.02 27.21 25.94
C ASN A 538 -48.35 27.64 27.27
N VAL A 539 -48.22 28.95 27.50
CA VAL A 539 -47.63 29.48 28.74
C VAL A 539 -48.56 29.16 29.92
N LYS A 540 -48.04 28.41 30.89
CA LYS A 540 -48.74 28.04 32.12
C LYS A 540 -47.89 28.40 33.33
N PHE A 541 -48.48 29.16 34.24
CA PHE A 541 -47.94 29.35 35.57
C PHE A 541 -48.09 28.03 36.36
N VAL A 542 -47.00 27.55 36.94
CA VAL A 542 -47.01 26.33 37.78
C VAL A 542 -46.82 26.70 39.24
N THR A 543 -45.78 27.47 39.55
CA THR A 543 -45.49 28.01 40.90
C THR A 543 -44.82 29.37 40.79
N SER A 544 -44.58 30.03 41.92
CA SER A 544 -43.79 31.27 41.99
C SER A 544 -42.34 31.13 41.51
N THR A 545 -41.89 29.92 41.18
CA THR A 545 -40.55 29.64 40.64
C THR A 545 -40.57 28.93 39.31
N THR A 546 -41.76 28.59 38.76
CA THR A 546 -41.87 27.72 37.59
C THR A 546 -42.98 28.14 36.64
N ILE A 547 -42.62 28.31 35.37
CA ILE A 547 -43.53 28.48 34.22
C ILE A 547 -43.24 27.37 33.21
N THR A 548 -44.25 26.77 32.59
CA THR A 548 -44.06 25.93 31.40
C THR A 548 -44.57 26.67 30.17
N ALA A 549 -43.91 26.53 29.03
CA ALA A 549 -44.34 27.11 27.75
C ALA A 549 -43.89 26.22 26.58
N ASN A 550 -44.34 26.51 25.37
CA ASN A 550 -43.84 25.90 24.14
C ASN A 550 -43.13 26.97 23.30
N THR A 551 -41.94 26.66 22.79
CA THR A 551 -41.16 27.61 21.99
C THR A 551 -41.87 27.99 20.67
N PRO A 552 -41.70 29.23 20.17
CA PRO A 552 -42.21 29.62 18.86
C PRO A 552 -41.29 29.14 17.72
N PRO A 553 -41.79 29.12 16.46
CA PRO A 553 -40.92 29.10 15.29
C PRO A 553 -39.97 30.31 15.27
N HIS A 554 -38.69 30.09 14.95
CA HIS A 554 -37.66 31.13 14.99
C HIS A 554 -36.50 30.77 14.05
N VAL A 555 -35.91 31.73 13.35
CA VAL A 555 -34.71 31.50 12.51
C VAL A 555 -33.54 30.93 13.35
N PRO A 556 -32.65 30.10 12.80
CA PRO A 556 -31.54 29.54 13.57
C PRO A 556 -30.69 30.64 14.22
N ALA A 557 -30.62 30.65 15.55
CA ALA A 557 -29.99 31.71 16.34
C ALA A 557 -29.87 31.32 17.82
N ILE A 558 -28.95 31.97 18.53
CA ILE A 558 -28.94 31.98 19.99
C ILE A 558 -29.82 33.16 20.45
N THR A 559 -30.86 32.86 21.23
CA THR A 559 -31.94 33.79 21.52
C THR A 559 -32.14 33.94 23.04
N GLY A 560 -32.35 35.17 23.52
CA GLY A 560 -32.72 35.42 24.91
C GLY A 560 -34.19 35.07 25.20
N VAL A 561 -34.47 34.62 26.42
CA VAL A 561 -35.83 34.33 26.90
C VAL A 561 -36.25 35.43 27.86
N THR A 562 -37.37 36.08 27.57
CA THR A 562 -37.94 37.15 28.41
C THR A 562 -39.23 36.65 29.04
N VAL A 563 -39.35 36.83 30.36
CA VAL A 563 -40.59 36.68 31.11
C VAL A 563 -41.01 38.08 31.58
N VAL A 564 -42.15 38.55 31.09
CA VAL A 564 -42.80 39.78 31.57
C VAL A 564 -43.83 39.37 32.61
N ASN A 565 -43.72 39.90 33.82
CA ASN A 565 -44.59 39.60 34.96
C ASN A 565 -45.20 40.90 35.52
N GLY A 566 -46.36 41.30 34.97
CA GLY A 566 -46.98 42.60 35.28
C GLY A 566 -46.10 43.76 34.79
N ALA A 567 -45.67 44.65 35.70
CA ALA A 567 -44.78 45.78 35.40
C ALA A 567 -43.27 45.39 35.41
N ASN A 568 -42.93 44.17 35.83
CA ASN A 568 -41.54 43.71 35.95
C ASN A 568 -41.16 42.82 34.76
N THR A 569 -39.97 43.06 34.18
CA THR A 569 -39.44 42.28 33.05
C THR A 569 -38.14 41.60 33.47
N ALA A 570 -38.04 40.29 33.23
CA ALA A 570 -36.86 39.50 33.48
C ALA A 570 -36.43 38.81 32.20
N THR A 571 -35.20 39.08 31.74
CA THR A 571 -34.64 38.48 30.53
C THR A 571 -33.42 37.65 30.89
N LEU A 572 -33.42 36.38 30.48
CA LEU A 572 -32.23 35.56 30.41
C LEU A 572 -31.65 35.69 28.99
N PRO A 573 -30.58 36.48 28.78
CA PRO A 573 -29.95 36.60 27.46
C PRO A 573 -29.36 35.25 27.04
N THR A 574 -29.36 34.97 25.73
CA THR A 574 -28.78 33.74 25.17
C THR A 574 -29.34 32.43 25.77
N ALA A 575 -30.55 32.47 26.32
CA ALA A 575 -31.16 31.37 27.07
C ALA A 575 -31.52 30.14 26.23
N PHE A 576 -31.84 30.32 24.95
CA PHE A 576 -32.34 29.25 24.12
C PHE A 576 -31.74 29.29 22.71
N THR A 577 -31.18 28.17 22.26
CA THR A 577 -30.61 28.04 20.91
C THR A 577 -31.63 27.40 19.97
N PHE A 578 -32.02 28.14 18.93
CA PHE A 578 -32.71 27.59 17.78
C PHE A 578 -31.68 27.04 16.81
N SER A 579 -31.62 25.72 16.71
CA SER A 579 -30.74 25.04 15.75
C SER A 579 -31.46 24.89 14.40
N PRO A 580 -30.74 24.91 13.26
CA PRO A 580 -31.32 24.48 12.00
C PRO A 580 -31.89 23.06 12.18
N PRO A 581 -32.90 22.65 11.39
CA PRO A 581 -33.39 21.28 11.44
C PRO A 581 -32.26 20.37 10.94
N MET A 582 -31.42 19.92 11.87
CA MET A 582 -30.49 18.84 11.64
C MET A 582 -31.32 17.56 11.71
N PRO A 583 -31.24 16.66 10.71
CA PRO A 583 -31.67 15.30 10.92
C PRO A 583 -30.93 14.81 12.17
N PRO A 584 -31.60 14.33 13.23
CA PRO A 584 -30.90 13.80 14.39
C PRO A 584 -29.85 12.80 13.91
N PRO A 585 -28.59 12.87 14.39
CA PRO A 585 -27.57 11.90 14.02
C PRO A 585 -28.16 10.51 14.20
N SER A 586 -28.23 9.74 13.11
CA SER A 586 -28.83 8.42 13.17
C SER A 586 -28.12 7.61 14.26
N THR A 587 -28.89 7.12 15.22
CA THR A 587 -28.39 6.26 16.30
C THR A 587 -28.48 4.78 15.94
N ALA A 588 -28.96 4.48 14.73
CA ALA A 588 -28.97 3.14 14.18
C ALA A 588 -27.52 2.63 14.02
N PRO A 589 -27.28 1.32 14.21
CA PRO A 589 -25.98 0.74 13.95
C PRO A 589 -25.61 0.96 12.48
N LYS A 590 -24.32 0.89 12.17
CA LYS A 590 -23.80 0.86 10.81
C LYS A 590 -22.67 -0.14 10.74
N LEU A 591 -22.63 -0.96 9.70
CA LEU A 591 -21.58 -1.96 9.52
C LEU A 591 -20.75 -1.60 8.29
N ASN A 592 -19.45 -1.79 8.42
CA ASN A 592 -18.48 -1.51 7.37
C ASN A 592 -17.96 -2.83 6.79
N LEU A 593 -17.45 -3.72 7.63
CA LEU A 593 -16.72 -4.92 7.19
C LEU A 593 -16.98 -6.10 8.13
N VAL A 594 -17.02 -7.30 7.56
CA VAL A 594 -16.84 -8.58 8.28
C VAL A 594 -15.52 -9.18 7.83
N SER A 595 -14.63 -9.52 8.77
CA SER A 595 -13.30 -10.07 8.48
C SER A 595 -12.99 -11.25 9.42
N PRO A 596 -12.69 -12.45 8.91
CA PRO A 596 -12.79 -12.88 7.51
C PRO A 596 -14.18 -12.65 6.89
N ALA A 597 -14.23 -12.33 5.59
CA ALA A 597 -15.50 -12.19 4.85
C ALA A 597 -15.99 -13.53 4.27
N THR A 598 -15.21 -14.60 4.43
CA THR A 598 -15.49 -15.96 3.98
C THR A 598 -15.26 -16.94 5.13
N GLY A 599 -15.99 -18.05 5.15
CA GLY A 599 -15.78 -19.12 6.13
C GLY A 599 -16.54 -20.41 5.80
N SER A 600 -16.43 -21.40 6.69
CA SER A 600 -16.92 -22.76 6.48
C SER A 600 -18.45 -22.83 6.55
N PRO A 601 -19.13 -23.56 5.64
CA PRO A 601 -20.58 -23.81 5.73
C PRO A 601 -20.98 -24.55 7.02
N THR A 602 -20.05 -25.21 7.71
CA THR A 602 -20.32 -25.84 9.02
C THR A 602 -20.41 -24.85 10.16
N GLY A 603 -20.02 -23.59 9.94
CA GLY A 603 -19.86 -22.58 10.98
C GLY A 603 -18.67 -22.84 11.89
N GLY A 604 -18.52 -21.98 12.90
CA GLY A 604 -17.45 -22.04 13.90
C GLY A 604 -16.30 -21.05 13.67
N ASP A 605 -16.33 -20.27 12.59
CA ASP A 605 -15.28 -19.32 12.27
C ASP A 605 -15.37 -18.08 13.18
N SER A 606 -14.21 -17.61 13.68
CA SER A 606 -14.14 -16.34 14.40
C SER A 606 -14.11 -15.19 13.40
N VAL A 607 -15.04 -14.25 13.52
CA VAL A 607 -15.12 -13.05 12.67
C VAL A 607 -15.13 -11.78 13.52
N ILE A 608 -14.51 -10.74 12.98
CA ILE A 608 -14.59 -9.37 13.47
C ILE A 608 -15.50 -8.59 12.54
N ILE A 609 -16.58 -8.03 13.09
CA ILE A 609 -17.48 -7.12 12.39
C ILE A 609 -17.14 -5.71 12.86
N THR A 610 -16.82 -4.80 11.95
CA THR A 610 -16.54 -3.39 12.28
C THR A 610 -17.66 -2.49 11.80
N GLY A 611 -17.83 -1.36 12.49
CA GLY A 611 -18.94 -0.46 12.24
C GLY A 611 -18.95 0.74 13.18
N SER A 612 -20.07 1.45 13.22
CA SER A 612 -20.30 2.56 14.13
C SER A 612 -21.68 2.49 14.76
N ASN A 613 -21.87 3.27 15.83
CA ASN A 613 -23.10 3.27 16.64
C ASN A 613 -23.49 1.90 17.20
N LEU A 614 -22.51 1.03 17.46
CA LEU A 614 -22.75 -0.30 18.01
C LEU A 614 -22.99 -0.19 19.52
N ARG A 615 -24.04 -0.82 20.04
CA ARG A 615 -24.40 -0.76 21.47
C ARG A 615 -24.06 -2.07 22.19
N PRO A 616 -23.57 -2.02 23.44
CA PRO A 616 -23.45 -3.21 24.27
C PRO A 616 -24.78 -3.98 24.35
N GLY A 617 -24.73 -5.31 24.23
CA GLY A 617 -25.92 -6.17 24.26
C GLY A 617 -26.68 -6.27 22.93
N LEU A 618 -26.10 -5.79 21.83
CA LEU A 618 -26.63 -6.00 20.47
C LEU A 618 -26.77 -7.48 20.11
N LYS A 619 -27.57 -7.76 19.08
CA LYS A 619 -27.74 -9.10 18.48
C LYS A 619 -27.18 -9.09 17.06
N VAL A 620 -26.64 -10.23 16.62
CA VAL A 620 -26.11 -10.41 15.27
C VAL A 620 -26.70 -11.67 14.63
N THR A 621 -27.03 -11.59 13.35
CA THR A 621 -27.45 -12.75 12.54
C THR A 621 -26.70 -12.83 11.22
N PHE A 622 -26.40 -14.04 10.75
CA PHE A 622 -25.85 -14.33 9.42
C PHE A 622 -26.90 -15.11 8.63
N GLY A 623 -27.38 -14.58 7.50
CA GLY A 623 -28.46 -15.21 6.73
C GLY A 623 -29.75 -15.43 7.54
N GLY A 624 -30.00 -14.59 8.56
CA GLY A 624 -31.12 -14.73 9.50
C GLY A 624 -30.87 -15.69 10.68
N VAL A 625 -29.75 -16.41 10.71
CA VAL A 625 -29.41 -17.31 11.82
C VAL A 625 -28.66 -16.54 12.92
N PRO A 626 -29.14 -16.53 14.17
CA PRO A 626 -28.46 -15.81 15.27
C PRO A 626 -27.13 -16.47 15.62
N VAL A 627 -26.20 -15.65 16.12
CA VAL A 627 -24.82 -16.07 16.43
C VAL A 627 -24.48 -15.82 17.90
N THR A 628 -23.42 -16.47 18.36
CA THR A 628 -22.80 -16.12 19.65
C THR A 628 -21.91 -14.90 19.46
N VAL A 629 -22.24 -13.81 20.18
CA VAL A 629 -21.41 -12.62 20.27
C VAL A 629 -20.41 -12.84 21.42
N ASN A 630 -19.14 -13.00 21.07
CA ASN A 630 -18.05 -13.23 22.02
C ASN A 630 -17.69 -11.95 22.77
N SER A 631 -17.69 -10.81 22.08
CA SER A 631 -17.54 -9.48 22.65
C SER A 631 -18.08 -8.40 21.71
N SER A 632 -18.49 -7.25 22.26
CA SER A 632 -18.97 -6.10 21.49
C SER A 632 -18.46 -4.79 22.09
N GLY A 633 -18.02 -3.87 21.25
CA GLY A 633 -17.68 -2.49 21.59
C GLY A 633 -18.50 -1.49 20.75
N GLN A 634 -18.12 -0.21 20.81
CA GLN A 634 -18.81 0.86 20.05
C GLN A 634 -18.56 0.79 18.53
N VAL A 635 -17.47 0.13 18.13
CA VAL A 635 -16.98 0.11 16.73
C VAL A 635 -16.62 -1.28 16.21
N SER A 636 -16.67 -2.31 17.05
CA SER A 636 -16.36 -3.69 16.64
C SER A 636 -17.14 -4.74 17.43
N ILE A 637 -17.35 -5.90 16.81
CA ILE A 637 -17.98 -7.08 17.39
C ILE A 637 -17.10 -8.28 17.04
N ASN A 638 -16.79 -9.12 18.02
CA ASN A 638 -16.25 -10.46 17.79
C ASN A 638 -17.40 -11.47 17.90
N ALA A 639 -17.60 -12.28 16.86
CA ALA A 639 -18.64 -13.28 16.80
C ALA A 639 -18.12 -14.59 16.20
N THR A 640 -18.86 -15.67 16.44
CA THR A 640 -18.60 -16.99 15.82
C THR A 640 -19.69 -17.29 14.80
N THR A 641 -19.31 -17.63 13.56
CA THR A 641 -20.26 -17.90 12.48
C THR A 641 -21.13 -19.13 12.79
N PRO A 642 -22.43 -19.10 12.47
CA PRO A 642 -23.29 -20.27 12.56
C PRO A 642 -23.04 -21.19 11.35
N ALA A 643 -23.61 -22.40 11.37
CA ALA A 643 -23.71 -23.18 10.14
C ALA A 643 -24.60 -22.46 9.12
N GLY A 644 -24.26 -22.56 7.84
CA GLY A 644 -24.95 -21.86 6.76
C GLY A 644 -24.80 -22.54 5.40
N ASN A 645 -25.69 -22.17 4.48
CA ASN A 645 -25.64 -22.65 3.10
C ASN A 645 -24.53 -21.94 2.32
N LEU A 646 -23.91 -22.65 1.37
CA LEU A 646 -22.93 -22.08 0.46
C LEU A 646 -23.44 -20.83 -0.25
N GLY A 647 -22.58 -19.82 -0.38
CA GLY A 647 -22.86 -18.55 -1.04
C GLY A 647 -22.92 -17.35 -0.09
N LEU A 648 -23.30 -16.20 -0.66
CA LEU A 648 -23.41 -14.92 0.04
C LEU A 648 -24.60 -14.90 1.00
N VAL A 649 -24.39 -14.36 2.19
CA VAL A 649 -25.43 -14.10 3.19
C VAL A 649 -25.34 -12.67 3.72
N ASP A 650 -26.51 -12.11 4.04
CA ASP A 650 -26.60 -10.81 4.70
C ASP A 650 -26.19 -10.94 6.18
N VAL A 651 -25.49 -9.92 6.68
CA VAL A 651 -25.14 -9.80 8.09
C VAL A 651 -25.94 -8.66 8.70
N VAL A 652 -26.75 -8.97 9.71
CA VAL A 652 -27.64 -8.01 10.36
C VAL A 652 -27.21 -7.79 11.80
N VAL A 653 -27.10 -6.53 12.20
CA VAL A 653 -26.89 -6.13 13.60
C VAL A 653 -28.10 -5.36 14.09
N THR A 654 -28.63 -5.78 15.24
CA THR A 654 -29.76 -5.14 15.95
C THR A 654 -29.27 -4.61 17.28
N ASN A 655 -29.30 -3.30 17.44
CA ASN A 655 -29.01 -2.64 18.71
C ASN A 655 -30.11 -2.89 19.74
N THR A 656 -29.80 -2.68 21.02
CA THR A 656 -30.73 -2.85 22.15
C THR A 656 -31.92 -1.90 22.12
N ASP A 657 -31.84 -0.79 21.38
CA ASP A 657 -32.94 0.15 21.11
C ASP A 657 -33.85 -0.30 19.96
N GLY A 658 -33.60 -1.48 19.39
CA GLY A 658 -34.38 -2.08 18.30
C GLY A 658 -33.97 -1.63 16.91
N GLN A 659 -33.05 -0.67 16.77
CA GLN A 659 -32.57 -0.21 15.46
C GLN A 659 -31.63 -1.23 14.82
N THR A 660 -31.70 -1.37 13.50
CA THR A 660 -30.98 -2.41 12.75
C THR A 660 -30.18 -1.87 11.59
N PHE A 661 -29.13 -2.59 11.21
CA PHE A 661 -28.42 -2.40 9.94
C PHE A 661 -28.12 -3.74 9.29
N THR A 662 -28.30 -3.79 7.97
CA THR A 662 -28.02 -4.97 7.14
C THR A 662 -26.85 -4.67 6.23
N LEU A 663 -25.73 -5.37 6.43
CA LEU A 663 -24.66 -5.44 5.46
C LEU A 663 -25.00 -6.53 4.44
N LYS A 664 -25.51 -6.11 3.28
CA LYS A 664 -25.93 -7.01 2.21
C LYS A 664 -24.74 -7.80 1.65
N GLY A 665 -24.87 -9.11 1.54
CA GLY A 665 -23.79 -10.00 1.11
C GLY A 665 -22.51 -9.86 1.95
N GLY A 666 -22.66 -9.49 3.23
CA GLY A 666 -21.52 -9.18 4.10
C GLY A 666 -20.63 -10.38 4.44
N PHE A 667 -21.07 -11.61 4.17
CA PHE A 667 -20.29 -12.82 4.42
C PHE A 667 -20.58 -13.90 3.36
N THR A 668 -19.60 -14.76 3.06
CA THR A 668 -19.75 -15.89 2.13
C THR A 668 -19.39 -17.21 2.79
N TYR A 669 -20.33 -18.16 2.80
CA TYR A 669 -19.99 -19.54 3.14
C TYR A 669 -19.40 -20.23 1.92
N ALA A 670 -18.19 -20.76 2.05
CA ALA A 670 -17.47 -21.45 0.98
C ALA A 670 -16.83 -22.73 1.51
N ASN A 671 -16.79 -23.77 0.66
CA ASN A 671 -15.99 -24.95 0.98
C ASN A 671 -14.50 -24.56 1.03
N PRO A 672 -13.70 -25.21 1.88
CA PRO A 672 -12.25 -25.06 1.82
C PRO A 672 -11.73 -25.42 0.41
N PRO A 673 -10.67 -24.77 -0.09
CA PRO A 673 -10.08 -25.09 -1.39
C PRO A 673 -9.65 -26.57 -1.46
N GLU A 674 -9.90 -27.25 -2.58
CA GLU A 674 -9.39 -28.62 -2.78
C GLU A 674 -7.85 -28.62 -2.91
N PRO A 675 -7.16 -29.67 -2.43
CA PRO A 675 -5.73 -29.89 -2.66
C PRO A 675 -5.36 -29.84 -4.16
N PRO A 676 -4.17 -29.32 -4.54
CA PRO A 676 -3.68 -29.51 -5.90
C PRO A 676 -3.42 -31.00 -6.16
N THR A 677 -3.34 -31.43 -7.42
CA THR A 677 -2.84 -32.76 -7.79
C THR A 677 -1.65 -32.65 -8.71
N VAL A 678 -0.67 -33.56 -8.59
CA VAL A 678 0.50 -33.64 -9.49
C VAL A 678 0.40 -34.95 -10.27
N THR A 679 0.28 -34.85 -11.59
CA THR A 679 0.11 -36.03 -12.46
C THR A 679 1.39 -36.39 -13.21
N SER A 680 2.24 -35.43 -13.59
CA SER A 680 3.50 -35.72 -14.29
C SER A 680 4.53 -34.59 -14.20
N VAL A 681 5.79 -34.94 -14.49
CA VAL A 681 6.93 -34.03 -14.59
C VAL A 681 7.70 -34.35 -15.87
N SER A 682 7.99 -33.34 -16.70
CA SER A 682 8.68 -33.51 -17.98
C SER A 682 9.73 -32.42 -18.25
N PRO A 683 11.01 -32.76 -18.54
CA PRO A 683 11.55 -34.12 -18.52
C PRO A 683 11.49 -34.75 -17.12
N ALA A 684 11.38 -36.08 -17.04
CA ALA A 684 11.30 -36.80 -15.77
C ALA A 684 12.67 -37.12 -15.14
N SER A 685 13.76 -36.63 -15.73
CA SER A 685 15.12 -36.81 -15.20
C SER A 685 16.05 -35.65 -15.59
N GLY A 686 17.17 -35.53 -14.87
CA GLY A 686 18.18 -34.52 -15.15
C GLY A 686 19.35 -34.50 -14.16
N SER A 687 20.08 -33.38 -14.18
CA SER A 687 21.43 -33.28 -13.59
C SER A 687 21.42 -33.22 -12.06
N LEU A 688 22.38 -33.89 -11.42
CA LEU A 688 22.64 -33.78 -9.97
C LEU A 688 22.87 -32.34 -9.48
N LYS A 689 23.34 -31.45 -10.37
CA LYS A 689 23.60 -30.02 -10.04
C LYS A 689 22.32 -29.17 -10.01
N GLY A 690 21.17 -29.73 -10.39
CA GLY A 690 19.94 -28.98 -10.60
C GLY A 690 19.98 -28.11 -11.86
N GLY A 691 19.04 -27.16 -11.93
CA GLY A 691 18.89 -26.21 -13.04
C GLY A 691 18.17 -26.79 -14.27
N THR A 692 17.75 -28.07 -14.25
CA THR A 692 16.89 -28.62 -15.29
C THR A 692 15.50 -28.02 -15.16
N THR A 693 15.08 -27.27 -16.17
CA THR A 693 13.71 -26.77 -16.30
C THR A 693 12.78 -27.92 -16.63
N VAL A 694 11.73 -28.07 -15.82
CA VAL A 694 10.68 -29.08 -15.97
C VAL A 694 9.30 -28.44 -16.04
N THR A 695 8.41 -29.08 -16.79
CA THR A 695 6.98 -28.82 -16.80
C THR A 695 6.31 -29.83 -15.89
N ILE A 696 5.57 -29.34 -14.91
CA ILE A 696 4.78 -30.13 -13.96
C ILE A 696 3.32 -29.99 -14.36
N SER A 697 2.66 -31.12 -14.63
CA SER A 697 1.24 -31.18 -14.97
C SER A 697 0.41 -31.71 -13.81
N GLY A 698 -0.83 -31.26 -13.72
CA GLY A 698 -1.72 -31.60 -12.61
C GLY A 698 -3.07 -30.90 -12.66
N THR A 699 -3.71 -30.71 -11.51
CA THR A 699 -4.94 -29.92 -11.37
C THR A 699 -4.90 -29.06 -10.13
N GLY A 700 -5.68 -27.99 -10.11
CA GLY A 700 -5.87 -27.16 -8.93
C GLY A 700 -4.65 -26.32 -8.54
N PHE A 701 -3.69 -26.07 -9.44
CA PHE A 701 -2.54 -25.22 -9.11
C PHE A 701 -2.93 -23.76 -8.96
N ASN A 702 -2.69 -23.19 -7.78
CA ASN A 702 -2.90 -21.77 -7.52
C ASN A 702 -1.69 -20.96 -7.95
N LYS A 703 -1.91 -19.72 -8.41
CA LYS A 703 -0.83 -18.78 -8.67
C LYS A 703 -0.03 -18.57 -7.38
N GLY A 704 1.30 -18.73 -7.45
CA GLY A 704 2.18 -18.70 -6.28
C GLY A 704 2.40 -20.05 -5.58
N ALA A 705 1.82 -21.16 -6.08
CA ALA A 705 2.11 -22.50 -5.57
C ALA A 705 3.63 -22.78 -5.51
N VAL A 706 4.06 -23.46 -4.45
CA VAL A 706 5.46 -23.85 -4.24
C VAL A 706 5.68 -25.29 -4.69
N VAL A 707 6.91 -25.59 -5.11
CA VAL A 707 7.33 -26.90 -5.63
C VAL A 707 8.60 -27.36 -4.94
N THR A 708 8.62 -28.62 -4.47
CA THR A 708 9.83 -29.26 -3.94
C THR A 708 10.15 -30.57 -4.67
N PHE A 709 11.44 -30.89 -4.78
CA PHE A 709 12.00 -32.15 -5.29
C PHE A 709 12.78 -32.84 -4.17
N GLY A 710 12.33 -34.00 -3.69
CA GLY A 710 12.96 -34.72 -2.60
C GLY A 710 13.03 -33.89 -1.30
N GLY A 711 12.06 -32.99 -1.10
CA GLY A 711 12.03 -32.05 0.03
C GLY A 711 12.77 -30.73 -0.19
N SER A 712 13.59 -30.59 -1.25
CA SER A 712 14.31 -29.35 -1.57
C SER A 712 13.48 -28.44 -2.48
N MET A 713 13.39 -27.14 -2.19
CA MET A 713 12.65 -26.18 -3.03
C MET A 713 13.23 -26.03 -4.44
N ALA A 714 12.36 -25.90 -5.43
CA ALA A 714 12.74 -25.49 -6.78
C ALA A 714 13.34 -24.07 -6.80
N THR A 715 14.31 -23.84 -7.69
CA THR A 715 15.07 -22.57 -7.77
C THR A 715 14.34 -21.48 -8.55
N THR A 716 13.41 -21.88 -9.41
CA THR A 716 12.48 -21.00 -10.14
C THR A 716 11.14 -21.71 -10.22
N ILE A 717 10.03 -20.98 -10.04
CA ILE A 717 8.68 -21.51 -10.17
C ILE A 717 7.83 -20.49 -10.93
N VAL A 718 7.17 -20.93 -12.00
CA VAL A 718 6.22 -20.14 -12.78
C VAL A 718 4.95 -20.96 -12.96
N VAL A 719 3.89 -20.60 -12.24
CA VAL A 719 2.57 -21.21 -12.43
C VAL A 719 1.96 -20.62 -13.71
N ILE A 720 1.82 -21.43 -14.75
CA ILE A 720 1.30 -21.00 -16.05
C ILE A 720 -0.23 -20.91 -16.00
N ASN A 721 -0.87 -21.93 -15.42
CA ASN A 721 -2.30 -22.02 -15.21
C ASN A 721 -2.60 -23.10 -14.16
N SER A 722 -3.89 -23.38 -13.91
CA SER A 722 -4.34 -24.35 -12.89
C SER A 722 -3.93 -25.80 -13.13
N THR A 723 -3.31 -26.12 -14.27
CA THR A 723 -2.87 -27.48 -14.61
C THR A 723 -1.40 -27.58 -14.98
N THR A 724 -0.66 -26.46 -15.03
CA THR A 724 0.72 -26.41 -15.53
C THR A 724 1.61 -25.47 -14.72
N ILE A 725 2.73 -25.99 -14.22
CA ILE A 725 3.81 -25.22 -13.58
C ILE A 725 5.11 -25.46 -14.36
N LEU A 726 5.90 -24.41 -14.57
CA LEU A 726 7.28 -24.50 -15.03
C LEU A 726 8.21 -24.30 -13.82
N ALA A 727 9.08 -25.26 -13.52
CA ALA A 727 9.96 -25.20 -12.37
C ALA A 727 11.41 -25.56 -12.74
N ALA A 728 12.39 -24.99 -12.04
CA ALA A 728 13.79 -25.39 -12.17
C ALA A 728 14.22 -26.25 -10.97
N THR A 729 14.73 -27.44 -11.26
CA THR A 729 15.13 -28.43 -10.24
C THR A 729 16.28 -27.90 -9.36
N PRO A 730 16.29 -28.17 -8.04
CA PRO A 730 17.44 -27.91 -7.18
C PRO A 730 18.54 -28.96 -7.39
N ALA A 731 19.72 -28.73 -6.78
CA ALA A 731 20.74 -29.77 -6.68
C ALA A 731 20.27 -30.90 -5.75
N HIS A 732 20.56 -32.16 -6.10
CA HIS A 732 20.13 -33.33 -5.35
C HIS A 732 21.08 -34.53 -5.60
N PRO A 733 21.29 -35.43 -4.62
CA PRO A 733 22.02 -36.67 -4.82
C PRO A 733 21.39 -37.57 -5.90
N VAL A 734 22.17 -38.53 -6.41
CA VAL A 734 21.69 -39.51 -7.40
C VAL A 734 20.50 -40.31 -6.85
N GLY A 735 19.50 -40.54 -7.71
CA GLY A 735 18.31 -41.34 -7.36
C GLY A 735 16.99 -40.63 -7.63
N THR A 736 15.90 -41.27 -7.23
CA THR A 736 14.54 -40.74 -7.37
C THR A 736 14.23 -39.70 -6.30
N ALA A 737 13.46 -38.68 -6.67
CA ALA A 737 12.98 -37.61 -5.81
C ALA A 737 11.46 -37.45 -5.96
N ASP A 738 10.77 -37.35 -4.83
CA ASP A 738 9.35 -37.04 -4.79
C ASP A 738 9.12 -35.60 -5.24
N VAL A 739 8.07 -35.35 -6.01
CA VAL A 739 7.70 -34.00 -6.45
C VAL A 739 6.41 -33.60 -5.76
N VAL A 740 6.48 -32.55 -4.94
CA VAL A 740 5.35 -32.05 -4.18
C VAL A 740 5.00 -30.66 -4.68
N VAL A 741 3.74 -30.45 -5.05
CA VAL A 741 3.19 -29.12 -5.28
C VAL A 741 2.30 -28.79 -4.09
N THR A 742 2.55 -27.66 -3.45
CA THR A 742 1.67 -27.14 -2.41
C THR A 742 1.11 -25.81 -2.86
N ASN A 743 -0.22 -25.72 -2.89
CA ASN A 743 -0.86 -24.43 -2.99
C ASN A 743 -0.56 -23.66 -1.73
N ILE A 744 -0.13 -22.41 -1.91
CA ILE A 744 -0.21 -21.44 -0.84
C ILE A 744 -1.63 -20.90 -0.84
N ASP A 745 -2.16 -20.64 0.35
CA ASP A 745 -3.37 -19.83 0.43
C ASP A 745 -2.98 -18.43 -0.07
N PRO A 746 -3.56 -17.92 -1.17
CA PRO A 746 -3.20 -16.60 -1.67
C PRO A 746 -3.48 -15.51 -0.65
N ALA A 747 -4.42 -15.73 0.27
CA ALA A 747 -4.66 -14.87 1.40
C ALA A 747 -3.52 -14.96 2.42
N THR A 748 -3.11 -16.13 2.92
CA THR A 748 -2.15 -16.16 4.04
C THR A 748 -0.69 -16.28 3.64
N GLY A 749 -0.40 -16.67 2.40
CA GLY A 749 0.93 -17.00 1.89
C GLY A 749 1.64 -18.15 2.62
N VAL A 750 0.95 -18.73 3.59
CA VAL A 750 1.35 -19.93 4.31
C VAL A 750 0.99 -21.12 3.43
N ILE A 751 1.86 -22.14 3.44
CA ILE A 751 1.55 -23.49 2.97
C ILE A 751 0.28 -23.92 3.69
N ASP A 752 -0.84 -24.01 2.96
CA ASP A 752 -2.10 -24.45 3.55
C ASP A 752 -1.90 -25.87 4.08
N SER A 753 -1.74 -25.96 5.40
CA SER A 753 -1.43 -27.22 6.08
C SER A 753 -2.64 -28.16 6.06
N GLY A 754 -3.83 -27.62 5.74
CA GLY A 754 -5.07 -28.36 5.53
C GLY A 754 -5.29 -28.80 4.08
N SER A 755 -4.64 -28.15 3.10
CA SER A 755 -4.75 -28.52 1.68
C SER A 755 -3.85 -29.68 1.26
N GLY A 756 -3.07 -30.27 2.18
CA GLY A 756 -2.21 -31.44 1.94
C GLY A 756 -1.49 -31.46 0.59
N GLY A 757 -0.24 -30.99 0.51
CA GLY A 757 0.54 -31.02 -0.73
C GLY A 757 0.50 -32.39 -1.40
N ASN A 758 0.09 -32.44 -2.67
CA ASN A 758 -0.02 -33.71 -3.39
C ASN A 758 1.35 -34.11 -3.93
N THR A 759 1.73 -35.34 -3.59
CA THR A 759 3.07 -35.88 -3.82
C THR A 759 3.02 -36.84 -4.99
N LEU A 760 3.75 -36.53 -6.05
CA LEU A 760 4.11 -37.52 -7.05
C LEU A 760 5.37 -38.26 -6.57
N SER A 761 5.17 -39.39 -5.89
CA SER A 761 6.27 -40.21 -5.38
C SER A 761 7.20 -40.66 -6.51
N GLY A 762 8.50 -40.44 -6.34
CA GLY A 762 9.51 -40.73 -7.35
C GLY A 762 9.32 -40.00 -8.68
N GLY A 763 8.60 -38.87 -8.69
CA GLY A 763 8.21 -38.15 -9.91
C GLY A 763 9.37 -37.59 -10.75
N TYR A 764 10.59 -37.53 -10.19
CA TYR A 764 11.78 -37.08 -10.90
C TYR A 764 13.01 -37.92 -10.54
N THR A 765 13.91 -38.16 -11.51
CA THR A 765 15.16 -38.92 -11.28
C THR A 765 16.40 -38.07 -11.55
N TYR A 766 17.24 -37.92 -10.53
CA TYR A 766 18.56 -37.30 -10.65
C TYR A 766 19.58 -38.33 -11.14
N THR A 767 20.20 -38.07 -12.29
CA THR A 767 21.15 -38.98 -12.95
C THR A 767 22.52 -38.32 -13.11
N THR A 768 23.56 -39.15 -13.17
CA THR A 768 24.89 -38.72 -13.60
C THR A 768 24.88 -38.46 -15.11
N ALA A 769 25.61 -37.43 -15.56
CA ALA A 769 25.84 -37.24 -16.99
C ALA A 769 26.49 -38.50 -17.59
N PRO A 770 26.16 -38.91 -18.82
CA PRO A 770 26.81 -40.05 -19.46
C PRO A 770 28.30 -39.76 -19.74
N PRO A 771 29.18 -40.78 -19.69
CA PRO A 771 30.60 -40.61 -20.01
C PRO A 771 30.82 -40.22 -21.48
N PRO A 772 31.97 -39.60 -21.83
CA PRO A 772 32.34 -39.38 -23.23
C PRO A 772 32.46 -40.72 -23.95
N THR A 773 32.23 -40.76 -25.27
CA THR A 773 32.58 -41.91 -26.11
C THR A 773 33.48 -41.46 -27.24
N ILE A 774 34.40 -42.32 -27.70
CA ILE A 774 35.25 -42.07 -28.86
C ILE A 774 34.90 -43.09 -29.93
N SER A 775 34.44 -42.62 -31.09
CA SER A 775 34.07 -43.48 -32.22
C SER A 775 35.18 -43.58 -33.27
N ALA A 776 35.97 -42.52 -33.49
CA ALA A 776 37.07 -42.53 -34.45
C ALA A 776 38.12 -41.44 -34.16
N VAL A 777 39.30 -41.62 -34.74
CA VAL A 777 40.39 -40.62 -34.80
C VAL A 777 40.83 -40.49 -36.26
N SER A 778 40.95 -39.28 -36.79
CA SER A 778 41.33 -39.04 -38.19
C SER A 778 42.24 -37.81 -38.35
N PRO A 779 43.42 -37.95 -39.00
CA PRO A 779 44.05 -39.22 -39.38
C PRO A 779 44.35 -40.08 -38.14
N ASN A 780 44.35 -41.41 -38.28
CA ASN A 780 44.69 -42.36 -37.20
C ASN A 780 46.17 -42.77 -37.22
N THR A 781 47.01 -42.10 -38.00
CA THR A 781 48.47 -42.30 -38.04
C THR A 781 49.22 -40.97 -38.08
N GLY A 782 50.50 -40.97 -37.70
CA GLY A 782 51.38 -39.81 -37.81
C GLY A 782 52.75 -40.05 -37.20
N THR A 783 53.57 -39.00 -37.12
CA THR A 783 55.02 -39.12 -36.84
C THR A 783 55.31 -39.34 -35.36
N ALA A 784 56.33 -40.14 -35.04
CA ALA A 784 56.79 -40.35 -33.66
C ALA A 784 57.18 -39.05 -32.92
N SER A 785 57.56 -37.99 -33.63
CA SER A 785 57.88 -36.67 -33.05
C SER A 785 56.63 -35.88 -32.58
N GLY A 786 55.42 -36.34 -32.90
CA GLY A 786 54.18 -35.60 -32.65
C GLY A 786 53.96 -34.45 -33.64
N GLY A 787 52.95 -33.63 -33.38
CA GLY A 787 52.62 -32.45 -34.20
C GLY A 787 51.55 -32.69 -35.27
N THR A 788 51.09 -33.93 -35.45
CA THR A 788 49.96 -34.23 -36.36
C THR A 788 48.66 -33.68 -35.80
N GLN A 789 47.92 -32.89 -36.58
CA GLN A 789 46.54 -32.49 -36.26
C GLN A 789 45.61 -33.66 -36.49
N ILE A 790 44.77 -33.96 -35.48
CA ILE A 790 43.79 -35.04 -35.50
C ILE A 790 42.41 -34.52 -35.11
N THR A 791 41.40 -35.18 -35.66
CA THR A 791 39.99 -35.04 -35.27
C THR A 791 39.57 -36.30 -34.53
N ILE A 792 39.06 -36.16 -33.32
CA ILE A 792 38.49 -37.24 -32.52
C ILE A 792 36.98 -37.09 -32.58
N THR A 793 36.27 -38.05 -33.16
CA THR A 793 34.80 -38.07 -33.24
C THR A 793 34.22 -38.93 -32.14
N GLY A 794 33.03 -38.56 -31.63
CA GLY A 794 32.44 -39.24 -30.49
C GLY A 794 31.12 -38.60 -30.00
N THR A 795 30.78 -38.83 -28.74
CA THR A 795 29.63 -38.20 -28.07
C THR A 795 29.99 -37.78 -26.65
N ASN A 796 29.21 -36.85 -26.09
CA ASN A 796 29.31 -36.37 -24.71
C ASN A 796 30.67 -35.76 -24.35
N PHE A 797 31.39 -35.18 -25.32
CA PHE A 797 32.57 -34.39 -25.03
C PHE A 797 32.17 -33.05 -24.41
N VAL A 798 32.86 -32.65 -23.34
CA VAL A 798 32.54 -31.42 -22.59
C VAL A 798 33.65 -30.41 -22.75
N PHE A 799 33.31 -29.12 -22.85
CA PHE A 799 34.29 -28.04 -22.90
C PHE A 799 35.29 -28.14 -21.73
N GLY A 800 36.58 -28.13 -22.03
CA GLY A 800 37.66 -28.36 -21.07
C GLY A 800 38.11 -29.83 -20.94
N ALA A 801 37.56 -30.75 -21.75
CA ALA A 801 38.05 -32.12 -21.83
C ALA A 801 39.54 -32.18 -22.22
N LYS A 802 40.27 -33.11 -21.61
CA LYS A 802 41.68 -33.38 -21.89
C LYS A 802 41.78 -34.61 -22.80
N VAL A 803 42.67 -34.54 -23.78
CA VAL A 803 42.97 -35.65 -24.68
C VAL A 803 44.36 -36.19 -24.36
N PHE A 804 44.51 -37.51 -24.31
CA PHE A 804 45.79 -38.19 -24.13
C PHE A 804 46.01 -39.22 -25.26
N LEU A 805 47.23 -39.29 -25.77
CA LEU A 805 47.67 -40.33 -26.72
C LEU A 805 48.85 -41.08 -26.10
N GLY A 806 48.72 -42.40 -25.92
CA GLY A 806 49.75 -43.23 -25.30
C GLY A 806 50.18 -42.76 -23.91
N GLY A 807 49.26 -42.12 -23.17
CA GLY A 807 49.51 -41.55 -21.84
C GLY A 807 50.04 -40.10 -21.82
N GLN A 808 50.39 -39.50 -22.97
CA GLN A 808 50.82 -38.11 -23.05
C GLN A 808 49.69 -37.18 -23.46
N GLN A 809 49.61 -35.99 -22.85
CA GLN A 809 48.54 -35.05 -23.12
C GLN A 809 48.73 -34.37 -24.48
N ALA A 810 47.68 -34.38 -25.31
CA ALA A 810 47.62 -33.65 -26.58
C ALA A 810 47.23 -32.19 -26.36
N THR A 811 47.61 -31.33 -27.30
CA THR A 811 47.17 -29.93 -27.31
C THR A 811 45.80 -29.85 -27.97
N VAL A 812 44.76 -29.54 -27.21
CA VAL A 812 43.39 -29.42 -27.72
C VAL A 812 43.15 -27.99 -28.23
N GLN A 813 42.65 -27.86 -29.46
CA GLN A 813 42.27 -26.56 -30.04
C GLN A 813 40.78 -26.26 -29.90
N THR A 814 39.92 -27.26 -30.14
CA THR A 814 38.46 -27.08 -30.17
C THR A 814 37.77 -28.32 -29.62
N ILE A 815 36.71 -28.12 -28.84
CA ILE A 815 35.82 -29.18 -28.34
C ILE A 815 34.37 -28.79 -28.67
N THR A 816 33.62 -29.73 -29.22
CA THR A 816 32.15 -29.69 -29.27
C THR A 816 31.59 -30.93 -28.58
N GLY A 817 30.26 -31.09 -28.51
CA GLY A 817 29.64 -32.31 -27.95
C GLY A 817 29.95 -33.60 -28.71
N SER A 818 30.43 -33.52 -29.95
CA SER A 818 30.61 -34.69 -30.84
C SER A 818 31.97 -34.80 -31.52
N TYR A 819 32.84 -33.80 -31.41
CA TYR A 819 34.22 -33.92 -31.90
C TYR A 819 35.21 -33.03 -31.13
N ILE A 820 36.49 -33.43 -31.14
CA ILE A 820 37.63 -32.69 -30.61
C ILE A 820 38.69 -32.53 -31.70
N TYR A 821 39.19 -31.31 -31.91
CA TYR A 821 40.41 -31.04 -32.68
C TYR A 821 41.59 -30.95 -31.73
N ALA A 822 42.62 -31.77 -31.98
CA ALA A 822 43.82 -31.83 -31.16
C ALA A 822 45.09 -31.98 -32.00
N THR A 823 46.24 -31.57 -31.46
CA THR A 823 47.57 -31.88 -31.99
C THR A 823 48.22 -32.95 -31.12
N THR A 824 48.68 -34.02 -31.76
CA THR A 824 49.33 -35.17 -31.11
C THR A 824 50.64 -34.78 -30.41
N PRO A 825 50.92 -35.34 -29.22
CA PRO A 825 52.21 -35.20 -28.55
C PRO A 825 53.28 -36.12 -29.18
N ALA A 826 54.54 -35.92 -28.81
CA ALA A 826 55.62 -36.86 -29.14
C ALA A 826 55.38 -38.23 -28.47
N ALA A 827 55.71 -39.31 -29.18
CA ALA A 827 55.46 -40.67 -28.71
C ALA A 827 56.41 -41.04 -27.55
N PRO A 828 55.90 -41.39 -26.36
CA PRO A 828 56.76 -41.70 -25.21
C PRO A 828 57.55 -43.02 -25.38
N ASN A 829 57.06 -43.97 -26.19
CA ASN A 829 57.64 -45.31 -26.37
C ASN A 829 58.12 -45.59 -27.81
N GLY A 830 58.25 -44.56 -28.66
CA GLY A 830 58.61 -44.73 -30.07
C GLY A 830 57.45 -45.19 -30.97
N LEU A 831 57.77 -45.96 -32.02
CA LEU A 831 56.82 -46.42 -33.04
C LEU A 831 55.80 -47.44 -32.50
N GLY A 832 54.58 -47.40 -33.02
CA GLY A 832 53.54 -48.38 -32.70
C GLY A 832 52.18 -47.80 -32.35
N ALA A 833 51.25 -48.69 -31.97
CA ALA A 833 49.89 -48.32 -31.59
C ALA A 833 49.86 -47.55 -30.26
N ALA A 834 48.99 -46.54 -30.19
CA ALA A 834 48.74 -45.72 -29.02
C ALA A 834 47.23 -45.62 -28.76
N ASP A 835 46.85 -45.81 -27.50
CA ASP A 835 45.49 -45.58 -27.05
C ASP A 835 45.17 -44.08 -27.06
N VAL A 836 43.95 -43.72 -27.47
CA VAL A 836 43.45 -42.35 -27.42
C VAL A 836 42.40 -42.25 -26.33
N MET A 837 42.67 -41.45 -25.30
CA MET A 837 41.79 -41.25 -24.16
C MET A 837 41.28 -39.81 -24.11
N VAL A 838 39.98 -39.64 -23.88
CA VAL A 838 39.34 -38.36 -23.60
C VAL A 838 38.85 -38.38 -22.16
N VAL A 839 39.21 -37.37 -21.37
CA VAL A 839 38.79 -37.18 -19.99
C VAL A 839 38.03 -35.86 -19.89
N ASN A 840 36.73 -35.93 -19.60
CA ASN A 840 35.93 -34.74 -19.36
C ASN A 840 36.27 -34.08 -18.01
N PRO A 841 35.92 -32.79 -17.80
CA PRO A 841 36.18 -32.10 -16.53
C PRO A 841 35.51 -32.71 -15.29
N ASP A 842 34.47 -33.52 -15.48
CA ASP A 842 33.79 -34.27 -14.41
C ASP A 842 34.52 -35.58 -14.04
N GLY A 843 35.67 -35.86 -14.68
CA GLY A 843 36.50 -37.03 -14.44
C GLY A 843 36.07 -38.28 -15.22
N GLN A 844 34.94 -38.25 -15.92
CA GLN A 844 34.53 -39.36 -16.77
C GLN A 844 35.41 -39.44 -18.02
N SER A 845 35.75 -40.66 -18.42
CA SER A 845 36.67 -40.88 -19.53
C SER A 845 36.25 -42.02 -20.44
N SER A 846 36.71 -41.97 -21.69
CA SER A 846 36.67 -43.08 -22.63
C SER A 846 38.02 -43.23 -23.30
N THR A 847 38.37 -44.48 -23.62
CA THR A 847 39.62 -44.83 -24.29
C THR A 847 39.30 -45.63 -25.55
N LEU A 848 39.77 -45.15 -26.70
CA LEU A 848 39.83 -45.92 -27.93
C LEU A 848 41.19 -46.62 -27.99
N SER A 849 41.21 -47.91 -27.67
CA SER A 849 42.46 -48.68 -27.65
C SER A 849 43.02 -48.84 -29.06
N GLY A 850 44.33 -48.60 -29.23
CA GLY A 850 45.00 -48.59 -30.53
C GLY A 850 44.41 -47.58 -31.53
N GLY A 851 43.71 -46.55 -31.04
CA GLY A 851 43.02 -45.56 -31.88
C GLY A 851 43.94 -44.70 -32.75
N TYR A 852 45.24 -44.73 -32.48
CA TYR A 852 46.27 -44.01 -33.25
C TYR A 852 47.54 -44.86 -33.41
N THR A 853 48.30 -44.67 -34.49
CA THR A 853 49.61 -45.35 -34.70
C THR A 853 50.71 -44.35 -35.04
N TYR A 854 51.78 -44.36 -34.24
CA TYR A 854 53.00 -43.60 -34.51
C TYR A 854 53.91 -44.36 -35.49
N GLN A 855 54.32 -43.70 -36.58
CA GLN A 855 55.14 -44.23 -37.68
C GLN A 855 56.39 -43.38 -37.96
#